data_AF-C9N1H5-F1
#
_entry.id   AF-C9N1H5-F1
#
_cell.length_a   1.000
_cell.length_b   1.000
_cell.length_c   1.000
_cell.angle_alpha   90.00
_cell.angle_beta   90.00
_cell.angle_gamma   90.00
#
_symmetry.space_group_name_H-M   'P 1'
#
loop_
_entity.id
_entity.type
_entity.pdbx_description
1 polymer ?
#
loop_
_entity_poly.entity_id
_entity_poly.type
_entity_poly.pdbx_seq_one_letter_code
_entity_poly.pdbx_strand_id
1 'polypeptide(L)'
;MRKDEAKFITEFLSEAGTKAENNDYFGYVLLDNYAIWAVADGFDEEEGAKVAARIAVESAIEYFMLRPRFNYDVIKEMMDYANLKVKEKQEETQKYSLMHTSLLIVISNYNSILYGNIGNTRFYHIRGGYIVSQSRDDTIAQLLVDEEALNISDMRFHRQRNDLLQAIGDFGKIKPNIIKKPVELMEKDVFCLTTVGFWENIDEHDMENDLSRFEDKKQWLNSLEKRILASLRDNIENYTIAQVEVSAVASPEPMEKDKRKLIKKIILVMLIIAVIILFVIIWNVKRRNGILQAATQYEKLADEEILKKNFNNSIDNLKLEIGEYEKLKPKSKGIIGFLTNAEKKRADASKKIDEINKKIGETEKIKKAFSDISEGNEMFNSGNYDEANVKYQQAKYNLNDNSYKRDELNTEEILATLDSRINSTVKLKEAKALEVAGDTAVNEGSYNLAKVSYKNAADMYLANGRADYVSQVEKKLEEITDKEKTAYNGAMLAENKGDSLAQSNINSSKEAYYQARQMYQTLGDTVKVGEIDNKIQELNSQQNADLQTANNLVQEGLSQITANNPAQAINILTQAKNIYQKMKDTNNANAVDKYISQAQEFIKFESQNAEKLKTQEMEYSERLRQQEIQMEQQLQIKEAEIKAQQEEMERERQRREEITRKMENASNLEMQADQLAINERFEESISKYEEVKKLLEEVNADGNFGNQMSKIEDLNKKIEKNEGYLLKRKAEEDFKNKNGRKLWKNLRRQRKSWKKAVPNKMK
;
A
#
# COMPACT_ATOMS: atom_id res chain seq x y z
N MET A 1 -60.69 81.93 62.71
CA MET A 1 -59.96 80.99 63.58
C MET A 1 -60.90 79.85 63.92
N ARG A 2 -60.43 78.64 64.30
CA ARG A 2 -61.36 77.53 64.58
C ARG A 2 -62.31 77.84 65.75
N LYS A 3 -61.84 78.66 66.70
CA LYS A 3 -62.65 79.24 67.77
C LYS A 3 -63.82 80.09 67.29
N ASP A 4 -63.74 80.70 66.09
CA ASP A 4 -64.83 81.52 65.54
C ASP A 4 -65.90 80.65 64.85
N GLU A 5 -65.54 79.45 64.40
CA GLU A 5 -66.45 78.45 63.82
C GLU A 5 -67.18 77.64 64.90
N ALA A 6 -66.57 77.49 66.07
CA ALA A 6 -67.10 76.72 67.18
C ALA A 6 -67.64 77.60 68.30
N LYS A 7 -68.57 77.08 69.09
CA LYS A 7 -69.12 77.77 70.26
C LYS A 7 -69.17 76.81 71.43
N PHE A 8 -68.23 76.97 72.36
CA PHE A 8 -68.11 76.17 73.56
C PHE A 8 -68.43 77.06 74.76
N ILE A 9 -69.39 76.64 75.59
CA ILE A 9 -69.84 77.39 76.78
C ILE A 9 -69.42 76.59 78.01
N THR A 10 -68.54 77.17 78.82
CA THR A 10 -68.03 76.53 80.05
C THR A 10 -68.73 77.12 81.27
N GLU A 11 -69.40 76.28 82.04
CA GLU A 11 -69.91 76.62 83.38
C GLU A 11 -69.28 75.67 84.39
N PHE A 12 -69.02 76.13 85.60
CA PHE A 12 -68.46 75.27 86.63
C PHE A 12 -68.98 75.66 88.02
N LEU A 13 -68.88 74.69 88.92
CA LEU A 13 -69.12 74.82 90.34
C LEU A 13 -67.91 74.21 91.06
N SER A 14 -67.40 74.88 92.10
CA SER A 14 -66.26 74.41 92.88
C SER A 14 -66.38 74.92 94.31
N GLU A 15 -66.62 74.01 95.25
CA GLU A 15 -66.95 74.35 96.63
C GLU A 15 -66.16 73.51 97.62
N ALA A 16 -65.93 74.07 98.82
CA ALA A 16 -65.17 73.39 99.87
C ALA A 16 -65.92 72.21 100.51
N GLY A 17 -67.23 72.05 100.25
CA GLY A 17 -68.05 71.07 100.95
C GLY A 17 -68.13 71.36 102.45
N THR A 18 -67.93 70.35 103.29
CA THR A 18 -67.85 70.53 104.75
C THR A 18 -66.44 70.83 105.25
N LYS A 19 -65.46 70.99 104.35
CA LYS A 19 -64.05 71.28 104.69
C LYS A 19 -63.84 72.79 104.92
N ALA A 20 -62.75 73.12 105.63
CA ALA A 20 -62.39 74.52 105.90
C ALA A 20 -61.90 75.27 104.66
N GLU A 21 -61.26 74.57 103.72
CA GLU A 21 -60.76 75.13 102.46
C GLU A 21 -61.11 74.22 101.29
N ASN A 22 -61.18 74.81 100.10
CA ASN A 22 -61.30 74.09 98.83
C ASN A 22 -59.90 73.81 98.27
N ASN A 23 -59.53 72.52 98.21
CA ASN A 23 -58.26 72.04 97.66
C ASN A 23 -58.36 71.66 96.18
N ASP A 24 -59.55 71.76 95.57
CA ASP A 24 -59.70 71.61 94.14
C ASP A 24 -59.22 72.85 93.40
N TYR A 25 -58.82 72.68 92.15
CA TYR A 25 -58.54 73.79 91.25
C TYR A 25 -59.01 73.47 89.83
N PHE A 26 -59.69 74.43 89.21
CA PHE A 26 -60.15 74.32 87.83
C PHE A 26 -59.66 75.53 87.02
N GLY A 27 -59.21 75.27 85.80
CA GLY A 27 -58.77 76.30 84.87
C GLY A 27 -59.00 75.90 83.42
N TYR A 28 -59.20 76.89 82.55
CA TYR A 28 -59.32 76.65 81.12
C TYR A 28 -58.86 77.85 80.31
N VAL A 29 -58.45 77.59 79.06
CA VAL A 29 -58.06 78.61 78.08
C VAL A 29 -58.58 78.22 76.70
N LEU A 30 -59.23 79.17 76.03
CA LEU A 30 -59.72 79.03 74.65
C LEU A 30 -58.80 79.81 73.69
N LEU A 31 -57.86 79.11 73.04
CA LEU A 31 -56.96 79.66 72.01
C LEU A 31 -57.64 79.67 70.64
N ASP A 32 -57.00 80.30 69.65
CA ASP A 32 -57.56 80.47 68.30
C ASP A 32 -57.93 79.16 67.61
N ASN A 33 -57.08 78.13 67.74
CA ASN A 33 -57.25 76.84 67.06
C ASN A 33 -57.45 75.66 68.00
N TYR A 34 -57.23 75.88 69.29
CA TYR A 34 -57.34 74.83 70.30
C TYR A 34 -57.92 75.36 71.61
N ALA A 35 -58.36 74.46 72.47
CA ALA A 35 -58.80 74.79 73.82
C ALA A 35 -58.26 73.75 74.80
N ILE A 36 -58.08 74.15 76.06
CA ILE A 36 -57.71 73.28 77.17
C ILE A 36 -58.59 73.57 78.38
N TRP A 37 -59.03 72.51 79.05
CA TRP A 37 -59.64 72.51 80.37
C TRP A 37 -58.85 71.56 81.26
N ALA A 38 -58.59 71.95 82.48
CA ALA A 38 -57.95 71.08 83.46
C ALA A 38 -58.61 71.26 84.83
N VAL A 39 -58.85 70.14 85.51
CA VAL A 39 -59.31 70.11 86.90
C VAL A 39 -58.36 69.23 87.70
N ALA A 40 -58.09 69.65 88.93
CA ALA A 40 -57.29 68.91 89.87
C ALA A 40 -57.96 68.86 91.24
N ASP A 41 -57.74 67.75 91.94
CA ASP A 41 -58.20 67.48 93.31
C ASP A 41 -56.94 67.22 94.15
N GLY A 42 -56.63 68.16 95.04
CA GLY A 42 -55.45 68.11 95.89
C GLY A 42 -55.72 67.36 97.18
N PHE A 43 -54.86 66.42 97.56
CA PHE A 43 -55.00 65.65 98.79
C PHE A 43 -53.65 65.49 99.50
N ASP A 44 -53.62 65.81 100.80
CA ASP A 44 -52.75 65.33 101.90
C ASP A 44 -53.10 66.15 103.19
N GLU A 45 -52.53 65.80 104.35
CA GLU A 45 -52.71 66.49 105.64
C GLU A 45 -51.90 67.81 105.72
N GLU A 46 -52.16 68.84 104.89
CA GLU A 46 -51.60 70.19 105.08
C GLU A 46 -52.11 71.22 104.02
N GLU A 47 -51.72 72.50 104.15
CA GLU A 47 -51.95 73.57 103.12
C GLU A 47 -51.38 73.21 101.72
N GLY A 48 -50.55 72.16 101.60
CA GLY A 48 -49.94 71.74 100.35
C GLY A 48 -50.94 71.24 99.29
N ALA A 49 -52.07 70.66 99.70
CA ALA A 49 -53.06 70.07 98.78
C ALA A 49 -53.58 71.07 97.72
N LYS A 50 -54.08 72.23 98.19
CA LYS A 50 -54.52 73.33 97.32
C LYS A 50 -53.41 73.87 96.44
N VAL A 51 -52.18 73.92 96.96
CA VAL A 51 -51.00 74.39 96.21
C VAL A 51 -50.66 73.40 95.09
N ALA A 52 -50.70 72.09 95.34
CA ALA A 52 -50.47 71.05 94.34
C ALA A 52 -51.48 71.13 93.19
N ALA A 53 -52.78 71.18 93.52
CA ALA A 53 -53.86 71.26 92.53
C ALA A 53 -53.71 72.51 91.63
N ARG A 54 -53.45 73.67 92.24
CA ARG A 54 -53.22 74.92 91.50
C ARG A 54 -52.01 74.84 90.59
N ILE A 55 -50.86 74.39 91.09
CA ILE A 55 -49.63 74.27 90.28
C ILE A 55 -49.83 73.29 89.13
N ALA A 56 -50.49 72.15 89.36
CA ALA A 56 -50.71 71.15 88.32
C ALA A 56 -51.54 71.70 87.15
N VAL A 57 -52.65 72.38 87.44
CA VAL A 57 -53.52 73.00 86.42
C VAL A 57 -52.83 74.16 85.71
N GLU A 58 -52.22 75.08 86.46
CA GLU A 58 -51.48 76.22 85.88
C GLU A 58 -50.36 75.75 84.95
N SER A 59 -49.58 74.75 85.38
CA SER A 59 -48.47 74.20 84.60
C SER A 59 -48.94 73.50 83.32
N ALA A 60 -50.04 72.76 83.40
CA ALA A 60 -50.63 72.12 82.22
C ALA A 60 -51.10 73.15 81.19
N ILE A 61 -51.79 74.20 81.65
CA ILE A 61 -52.25 75.30 80.79
C ILE A 61 -51.06 76.07 80.20
N GLU A 62 -50.05 76.40 81.01
CA GLU A 62 -48.82 77.09 80.56
C GLU A 62 -48.13 76.29 79.44
N TYR A 63 -47.90 74.99 79.66
CA TYR A 63 -47.27 74.13 78.67
C TYR A 63 -48.06 74.09 77.37
N PHE A 64 -49.39 74.00 77.47
CA PHE A 64 -50.27 74.00 76.31
C PHE A 64 -50.21 75.30 75.52
N MET A 65 -50.24 76.45 76.21
CA MET A 65 -50.19 77.77 75.59
C MET A 65 -48.88 77.99 74.82
N LEU A 66 -47.76 77.46 75.33
CA LEU A 66 -46.46 77.53 74.66
C LEU A 66 -46.35 76.56 73.47
N ARG A 67 -47.05 75.42 73.50
CA ARG A 67 -46.93 74.35 72.49
C ARG A 67 -48.30 73.76 72.12
N PRO A 68 -49.24 74.57 71.59
CA PRO A 68 -50.59 74.10 71.33
C PRO A 68 -50.59 73.07 70.19
N ARG A 69 -50.99 71.84 70.51
CA ARG A 69 -51.10 70.70 69.59
C ARG A 69 -52.32 69.86 69.97
N PHE A 70 -52.78 69.02 69.06
CA PHE A 70 -53.87 68.07 69.32
C PHE A 70 -53.43 66.63 68.99
N ASN A 71 -52.80 65.96 69.96
CA ASN A 71 -52.41 64.56 69.88
C ASN A 71 -52.19 63.97 71.28
N TYR A 72 -51.98 62.65 71.34
CA TYR A 72 -51.70 61.94 72.59
C TYR A 72 -50.45 62.48 73.32
N ASP A 73 -49.38 62.77 72.57
CA ASP A 73 -48.08 63.10 73.15
C ASP A 73 -48.11 64.41 73.93
N VAL A 74 -48.86 65.42 73.46
CA VAL A 74 -48.94 66.70 74.18
C VAL A 74 -49.65 66.57 75.54
N ILE A 75 -50.66 65.70 75.68
CA ILE A 75 -51.30 65.45 76.99
C ILE A 75 -50.30 64.81 77.96
N LYS A 76 -49.56 63.82 77.48
CA LYS A 76 -48.51 63.18 78.28
C LYS A 76 -47.44 64.18 78.70
N GLU A 77 -46.98 65.01 77.77
CA GLU A 77 -45.97 66.05 78.04
C GLU A 77 -46.47 67.10 79.05
N MET A 78 -47.74 67.52 78.97
CA MET A 78 -48.34 68.43 79.95
C MET A 78 -48.41 67.81 81.35
N MET A 79 -48.77 66.54 81.46
CA MET A 79 -48.84 65.83 82.76
C MET A 79 -47.45 65.59 83.34
N ASP A 80 -46.48 65.21 82.52
CA ASP A 80 -45.08 65.07 82.92
C ASP A 80 -44.52 66.43 83.42
N TYR A 81 -44.89 67.53 82.75
CA TYR A 81 -44.50 68.88 83.14
C TYR A 81 -45.18 69.33 84.44
N ALA A 82 -46.49 69.10 84.60
CA ALA A 82 -47.22 69.36 85.84
C ALA A 82 -46.60 68.57 87.01
N ASN A 83 -46.26 67.30 86.80
CA ASN A 83 -45.58 66.48 87.81
C ASN A 83 -44.19 67.01 88.17
N LEU A 84 -43.43 67.49 87.18
CA LEU A 84 -42.15 68.13 87.45
C LEU A 84 -42.34 69.38 88.34
N LYS A 85 -43.32 70.25 88.01
CA LYS A 85 -43.56 71.50 88.73
C LYS A 85 -44.06 71.31 90.15
N VAL A 86 -44.94 70.33 90.37
CA VAL A 86 -45.38 69.96 91.73
C VAL A 86 -44.20 69.43 92.54
N LYS A 87 -43.34 68.57 91.97
CA LYS A 87 -42.13 68.08 92.66
C LYS A 87 -41.11 69.16 92.99
N GLU A 88 -40.84 70.08 92.05
CA GLU A 88 -39.99 71.25 92.31
C GLU A 88 -40.47 72.02 93.55
N LYS A 89 -41.80 72.13 93.72
CA LYS A 89 -42.40 72.78 94.89
C LYS A 89 -42.36 71.93 96.17
N GLN A 90 -42.50 70.60 96.07
CA GLN A 90 -42.32 69.68 97.20
C GLN A 90 -40.91 69.79 97.80
N GLU A 91 -39.90 70.05 96.97
CA GLU A 91 -38.49 70.17 97.39
C GLU A 91 -38.15 71.52 98.08
N GLU A 92 -38.99 72.55 97.98
CA GLU A 92 -38.69 73.88 98.55
C GLU A 92 -38.73 73.90 100.09
N THR A 93 -39.72 73.24 100.71
CA THR A 93 -39.88 73.21 102.17
C THR A 93 -40.57 71.93 102.62
N GLN A 94 -40.29 71.48 103.86
CA GLN A 94 -40.92 70.29 104.44
C GLN A 94 -42.46 70.34 104.42
N LYS A 95 -43.04 71.55 104.53
CA LYS A 95 -44.50 71.81 104.49
C LYS A 95 -45.17 71.34 103.20
N TYR A 96 -44.44 71.27 102.09
CA TYR A 96 -44.99 70.84 100.80
C TYR A 96 -44.53 69.45 100.41
N SER A 97 -43.70 68.78 101.20
CA SER A 97 -43.01 67.55 100.81
C SER A 97 -43.92 66.37 100.48
N LEU A 98 -45.15 66.37 101.01
CA LEU A 98 -46.15 65.32 100.78
C LEU A 98 -47.29 65.76 99.87
N MET A 99 -47.28 66.97 99.30
CA MET A 99 -48.44 67.42 98.54
C MET A 99 -48.64 66.61 97.24
N HIS A 100 -49.83 66.06 97.04
CA HIS A 100 -50.18 65.32 95.83
C HIS A 100 -51.50 65.82 95.25
N THR A 101 -51.73 65.56 93.96
CA THR A 101 -53.00 65.90 93.33
C THR A 101 -53.37 64.97 92.19
N SER A 102 -54.66 64.66 92.07
CA SER A 102 -55.24 64.06 90.88
C SER A 102 -55.40 65.14 89.81
N LEU A 103 -55.20 64.82 88.53
CA LEU A 103 -55.28 65.80 87.44
C LEU A 103 -55.97 65.20 86.22
N LEU A 104 -57.00 65.88 85.73
CA LEU A 104 -57.68 65.59 84.47
C LEU A 104 -57.49 66.77 83.52
N ILE A 105 -57.01 66.49 82.31
CA ILE A 105 -56.83 67.46 81.24
C ILE A 105 -57.70 67.06 80.05
N VAL A 106 -58.42 68.00 79.48
CA VAL A 106 -59.14 67.88 78.21
C VAL A 106 -58.60 68.94 77.25
N ILE A 107 -58.13 68.55 76.08
CA ILE A 107 -57.78 69.46 74.98
C ILE A 107 -58.76 69.27 73.82
N SER A 108 -59.01 70.35 73.09
CA SER A 108 -59.85 70.34 71.89
C SER A 108 -59.18 71.04 70.73
N ASN A 109 -59.43 70.57 69.50
CA ASN A 109 -59.20 71.35 68.27
C ASN A 109 -60.53 71.95 67.75
N TYR A 110 -61.51 72.16 68.63
CA TYR A 110 -62.88 72.61 68.33
C TYR A 110 -63.75 71.68 67.47
N ASN A 111 -63.22 70.56 67.00
CA ASN A 111 -63.99 69.52 66.29
C ASN A 111 -64.00 68.20 67.08
N SER A 112 -62.92 67.91 67.78
CA SER A 112 -62.74 66.72 68.60
C SER A 112 -62.08 67.10 69.93
N ILE A 113 -62.16 66.20 70.90
CA ILE A 113 -61.43 66.27 72.17
C ILE A 113 -60.49 65.08 72.35
N LEU A 114 -59.42 65.33 73.09
CA LEU A 114 -58.59 64.32 73.70
C LEU A 114 -58.50 64.64 75.17
N TYR A 115 -58.56 63.62 76.03
CA TYR A 115 -58.40 63.81 77.46
C TYR A 115 -57.45 62.79 78.04
N GLY A 116 -56.90 63.13 79.20
CA GLY A 116 -56.23 62.16 80.04
C GLY A 116 -56.38 62.53 81.49
N ASN A 117 -56.38 61.53 82.35
CA ASN A 117 -56.41 61.71 83.79
C ASN A 117 -55.30 60.91 84.48
N ILE A 118 -54.94 61.36 85.68
CA ILE A 118 -54.15 60.62 86.66
C ILE A 118 -54.78 60.85 88.04
N GLY A 119 -54.87 59.78 88.82
CA GLY A 119 -55.66 59.74 90.04
C GLY A 119 -57.15 59.58 89.75
N ASN A 120 -57.99 60.19 90.60
CA ASN A 120 -59.43 59.94 90.67
C ASN A 120 -60.31 61.13 90.23
N THR A 121 -59.74 62.09 89.49
CA THR A 121 -60.53 63.07 88.74
C THR A 121 -61.11 62.40 87.49
N ARG A 122 -62.38 62.68 87.20
CA ARG A 122 -63.16 61.91 86.24
C ARG A 122 -63.78 62.74 85.14
N PHE A 123 -63.63 62.26 83.92
CA PHE A 123 -64.22 62.80 82.71
C PHE A 123 -65.54 62.08 82.40
N TYR A 124 -66.57 62.83 82.00
CA TYR A 124 -67.81 62.31 81.43
C TYR A 124 -68.09 62.98 80.09
N HIS A 125 -68.54 62.21 79.10
CA HIS A 125 -69.08 62.72 77.84
C HIS A 125 -70.54 62.33 77.74
N ILE A 126 -71.38 63.34 77.54
CA ILE A 126 -72.83 63.23 77.47
C ILE A 126 -73.26 63.59 76.06
N ARG A 127 -74.04 62.71 75.42
CA ARG A 127 -74.61 62.92 74.09
C ARG A 127 -76.07 62.50 74.08
N GLY A 128 -76.93 63.39 73.58
CA GLY A 128 -78.38 63.14 73.56
C GLY A 128 -79.00 62.98 74.94
N GLY A 129 -78.38 63.56 75.98
CA GLY A 129 -78.84 63.49 77.37
C GLY A 129 -78.33 62.29 78.17
N TYR A 130 -77.53 61.39 77.57
CA TYR A 130 -76.99 60.20 78.23
C TYR A 130 -75.47 60.22 78.28
N ILE A 131 -74.87 59.68 79.34
CA ILE A 131 -73.43 59.49 79.47
C ILE A 131 -73.00 58.37 78.51
N VAL A 132 -72.22 58.72 77.49
CA VAL A 132 -71.74 57.80 76.45
C VAL A 132 -70.30 57.34 76.66
N SER A 133 -69.51 58.08 77.45
CA SER A 133 -68.19 57.62 77.90
C SER A 133 -67.76 58.26 79.22
N GLN A 134 -66.87 57.57 79.93
CA GLN A 134 -66.30 57.97 81.21
C GLN A 134 -64.80 57.61 81.23
N SER A 135 -63.97 58.39 81.91
CA SER A 135 -62.57 58.00 82.17
C SER A 135 -62.46 56.84 83.16
N ARG A 136 -61.29 56.18 83.16
CA ARG A 136 -60.92 55.17 84.15
C ARG A 136 -60.08 55.83 85.23
N ASP A 137 -60.44 55.63 86.50
CA ASP A 137 -59.72 56.23 87.62
C ASP A 137 -58.42 55.44 87.91
N ASP A 138 -57.34 56.11 88.34
CA ASP A 138 -56.14 55.42 88.85
C ASP A 138 -56.30 55.15 90.35
N THR A 139 -57.24 54.28 90.72
CA THR A 139 -57.53 53.89 92.11
C THR A 139 -57.53 52.38 92.31
N ILE A 140 -57.33 51.92 93.55
CA ILE A 140 -57.49 50.51 93.91
C ILE A 140 -58.94 50.04 93.64
N ALA A 141 -59.95 50.87 93.93
CA ALA A 141 -61.33 50.51 93.66
C ALA A 141 -61.60 50.30 92.16
N GLN A 142 -61.00 51.12 91.29
CA GLN A 142 -61.10 50.92 89.84
C GLN A 142 -60.45 49.60 89.41
N LEU A 143 -59.27 49.22 89.94
CA LEU A 143 -58.66 47.91 89.63
C LEU A 143 -59.58 46.75 90.01
N LEU A 144 -60.27 46.83 91.16
CA LEU A 144 -61.24 45.81 91.55
C LEU A 144 -62.43 45.75 90.58
N VAL A 145 -62.86 46.89 90.04
CA VAL A 145 -63.90 46.91 88.99
C VAL A 145 -63.39 46.25 87.71
N ASP A 146 -62.16 46.55 87.30
CA ASP A 146 -61.59 46.00 86.05
C ASP A 146 -61.31 44.49 86.12
N GLU A 147 -61.03 43.97 87.33
CA GLU A 147 -60.90 42.54 87.62
C GLU A 147 -62.24 41.86 87.94
N GLU A 148 -63.38 42.53 87.67
CA GLU A 148 -64.75 42.05 87.92
C GLU A 148 -65.04 41.67 89.39
N ALA A 149 -64.22 42.16 90.34
CA ALA A 149 -64.35 41.92 91.78
C ALA A 149 -65.26 42.94 92.50
N LEU A 150 -65.57 44.07 91.85
CA LEU A 150 -66.46 45.12 92.33
C LEU A 150 -67.34 45.60 91.17
N ASN A 151 -68.64 45.79 91.36
CA ASN A 151 -69.45 46.42 90.32
C ASN A 151 -69.12 47.91 90.22
N ILE A 152 -69.17 48.47 89.00
CA ILE A 152 -68.90 49.91 88.79
C ILE A 152 -69.83 50.82 89.61
N SER A 153 -71.10 50.43 89.79
CA SER A 153 -72.07 51.15 90.62
C SER A 153 -71.68 51.21 92.10
N ASP A 154 -70.95 50.20 92.58
CA ASP A 154 -70.56 50.06 93.99
C ASP A 154 -69.26 50.82 94.30
N MET A 155 -68.50 51.21 93.27
CA MET A 155 -67.20 51.87 93.40
C MET A 155 -67.26 53.17 94.22
N ARG A 156 -68.32 53.97 94.05
CA ARG A 156 -68.56 55.23 94.78
C ARG A 156 -68.77 55.07 96.30
N PHE A 157 -69.10 53.86 96.75
CA PHE A 157 -69.28 53.53 98.17
C PHE A 157 -68.10 52.72 98.73
N HIS A 158 -67.14 52.33 97.88
CA HIS A 158 -66.01 51.52 98.30
C HIS A 158 -65.06 52.33 99.20
N ARG A 159 -64.51 51.68 100.23
CA ARG A 159 -63.59 52.33 101.18
C ARG A 159 -62.27 52.79 100.52
N GLN A 160 -61.83 52.09 99.48
CA GLN A 160 -60.57 52.33 98.77
C GLN A 160 -60.76 53.15 97.48
N ARG A 161 -61.87 53.89 97.36
CA ARG A 161 -62.17 54.72 96.19
C ARG A 161 -61.20 55.90 96.03
N ASN A 162 -60.51 56.27 97.11
CA ASN A 162 -59.51 57.35 97.14
C ASN A 162 -58.08 56.82 97.32
N ASP A 163 -57.88 55.49 97.36
CA ASP A 163 -56.54 54.89 97.40
C ASP A 163 -55.96 54.95 95.99
N LEU A 164 -55.21 56.01 95.69
CA LEU A 164 -54.66 56.23 94.36
C LEU A 164 -53.50 55.28 94.05
N LEU A 165 -53.44 54.84 92.79
CA LEU A 165 -52.29 54.10 92.27
C LEU A 165 -51.16 55.02 91.86
N GLN A 166 -51.52 56.20 91.34
CA GLN A 166 -50.60 57.24 90.90
C GLN A 166 -51.25 58.61 91.03
N ALA A 167 -50.43 59.62 91.30
CA ALA A 167 -50.80 61.02 91.39
C ALA A 167 -49.73 61.95 90.80
N ILE A 168 -50.11 63.19 90.53
CA ILE A 168 -49.14 64.26 90.31
C ILE A 168 -48.47 64.56 91.66
N GLY A 169 -47.14 64.67 91.65
CA GLY A 169 -46.29 64.74 92.83
C GLY A 169 -45.56 63.43 93.15
N ASP A 170 -45.89 62.31 92.48
CA ASP A 170 -45.23 61.03 92.73
C ASP A 170 -43.77 60.99 92.30
N PHE A 171 -42.94 60.32 93.12
CA PHE A 171 -41.55 60.04 92.79
C PHE A 171 -41.44 59.06 91.62
N GLY A 172 -40.86 59.53 90.50
CA GLY A 172 -40.60 58.72 89.31
C GLY A 172 -41.33 59.19 88.06
N LYS A 173 -41.48 58.29 87.08
CA LYS A 173 -42.21 58.53 85.83
C LYS A 173 -43.67 58.11 86.02
N ILE A 174 -44.58 59.07 85.90
CA ILE A 174 -46.01 58.83 85.88
C ILE A 174 -46.45 58.16 84.56
N LYS A 175 -47.56 57.44 84.60
CA LYS A 175 -48.21 56.80 83.45
C LYS A 175 -49.69 57.17 83.41
N PRO A 176 -50.04 58.36 82.92
CA PRO A 176 -51.42 58.81 82.91
C PRO A 176 -52.32 58.00 81.97
N ASN A 177 -53.60 57.91 82.30
CA ASN A 177 -54.64 57.31 81.47
C ASN A 177 -55.09 58.30 80.39
N ILE A 178 -54.52 58.19 79.18
CA ILE A 178 -54.82 59.07 78.05
C ILE A 178 -55.57 58.31 76.96
N ILE A 179 -56.67 58.86 76.45
CA ILE A 179 -57.40 58.25 75.34
C ILE A 179 -56.57 58.26 74.06
N LYS A 180 -56.52 57.11 73.37
CA LYS A 180 -55.69 56.94 72.16
C LYS A 180 -56.32 57.50 70.90
N LYS A 181 -57.64 57.63 70.86
CA LYS A 181 -58.39 58.12 69.70
C LYS A 181 -59.15 59.37 70.11
N PRO A 182 -59.08 60.46 69.32
CA PRO A 182 -59.92 61.63 69.55
C PRO A 182 -61.40 61.28 69.57
N VAL A 183 -62.15 61.90 70.48
CA VAL A 183 -63.61 61.85 70.51
C VAL A 183 -64.12 62.98 69.63
N GLU A 184 -64.75 62.64 68.50
CA GLU A 184 -65.40 63.62 67.64
C GLU A 184 -66.62 64.20 68.35
N LEU A 185 -66.70 65.53 68.43
CA LEU A 185 -67.79 66.25 69.06
C LEU A 185 -68.94 66.49 68.08
N MET A 186 -70.15 66.50 68.62
CA MET A 186 -71.36 66.92 67.92
C MET A 186 -71.99 68.14 68.60
N GLU A 187 -72.80 68.88 67.84
CA GLU A 187 -73.64 69.92 68.45
C GLU A 187 -74.52 69.32 69.56
N LYS A 188 -74.65 70.05 70.67
CA LYS A 188 -75.33 69.67 71.91
C LYS A 188 -74.64 68.58 72.74
N ASP A 189 -73.44 68.16 72.36
CA ASP A 189 -72.62 67.39 73.28
C ASP A 189 -72.29 68.22 74.52
N VAL A 190 -72.23 67.55 75.67
CA VAL A 190 -71.72 68.12 76.91
C VAL A 190 -70.59 67.22 77.39
N PHE A 191 -69.49 67.79 77.85
CA PHE A 191 -68.49 67.02 78.59
C PHE A 191 -68.21 67.67 79.94
N CYS A 192 -67.95 66.83 80.93
CA CYS A 192 -67.77 67.24 82.31
C CYS A 192 -66.42 66.77 82.84
N LEU A 193 -65.75 67.64 83.58
CA LEU A 193 -64.58 67.34 84.38
C LEU A 193 -64.99 67.41 85.85
N THR A 194 -64.74 66.35 86.62
CA THR A 194 -65.25 66.23 88.00
C THR A 194 -64.15 65.78 88.96
N THR A 195 -64.22 66.26 90.21
CA THR A 195 -63.39 65.81 91.34
C THR A 195 -64.16 64.85 92.25
N VAL A 196 -63.48 64.28 93.25
CA VAL A 196 -64.00 63.15 94.02
C VAL A 196 -65.31 63.46 94.74
N GLY A 197 -65.41 64.64 95.37
CA GLY A 197 -66.58 65.02 96.14
C GLY A 197 -67.84 65.17 95.29
N PHE A 198 -67.69 65.37 93.97
CA PHE A 198 -68.84 65.39 93.06
C PHE A 198 -69.32 63.98 92.75
N TRP A 199 -68.47 63.14 92.14
CA TRP A 199 -68.92 61.85 91.60
C TRP A 199 -69.21 60.81 92.68
N GLU A 200 -68.75 61.00 93.92
CA GLU A 200 -69.13 60.13 95.03
C GLU A 200 -70.56 60.41 95.56
N ASN A 201 -71.08 61.62 95.32
CA ASN A 201 -72.40 62.07 95.77
C ASN A 201 -73.44 62.03 94.66
N ILE A 202 -73.04 62.24 93.41
CA ILE A 202 -73.92 62.28 92.25
C ILE A 202 -73.64 61.08 91.37
N ASP A 203 -74.67 60.30 91.05
CA ASP A 203 -74.55 59.21 90.09
C ASP A 203 -74.84 59.63 88.66
N GLU A 204 -74.43 58.76 87.74
CA GLU A 204 -74.60 58.96 86.31
C GLU A 204 -76.09 59.19 85.99
N HIS A 205 -77.00 58.50 86.68
CA HIS A 205 -78.44 58.65 86.49
C HIS A 205 -78.97 60.00 86.99
N ASP A 206 -78.46 60.52 88.11
CA ASP A 206 -78.77 61.85 88.63
C ASP A 206 -78.32 62.94 87.65
N MET A 207 -77.12 62.79 87.07
CA MET A 207 -76.61 63.71 86.03
C MET A 207 -77.56 63.76 84.83
N GLU A 208 -77.93 62.59 84.29
CA GLU A 208 -78.80 62.45 83.13
C GLU A 208 -80.24 62.95 83.41
N ASN A 209 -80.79 62.59 84.57
CA ASN A 209 -82.15 62.95 84.97
C ASN A 209 -82.27 64.47 85.16
N ASP A 210 -81.35 65.11 85.87
CA ASP A 210 -81.40 66.56 86.05
C ASP A 210 -81.10 67.30 84.74
N LEU A 211 -80.21 66.78 83.89
CA LEU A 211 -79.93 67.38 82.58
C LEU A 211 -81.18 67.37 81.68
N SER A 212 -82.04 66.35 81.79
CA SER A 212 -83.30 66.27 81.05
C SER A 212 -84.35 67.30 81.51
N ARG A 213 -84.20 67.85 82.72
CA ARG A 213 -85.15 68.80 83.33
C ARG A 213 -84.75 70.25 83.12
N PHE A 214 -83.45 70.53 83.03
CA PHE A 214 -82.91 71.88 82.95
C PHE A 214 -82.13 72.09 81.65
N GLU A 215 -82.69 72.87 80.72
CA GLU A 215 -82.00 73.24 79.48
C GLU A 215 -80.78 74.14 79.76
N ASP A 216 -80.94 75.08 80.71
CA ASP A 216 -79.88 75.96 81.19
C ASP A 216 -78.87 75.16 82.04
N LYS A 217 -77.60 75.14 81.59
CA LYS A 217 -76.54 74.35 82.22
C LYS A 217 -76.17 74.84 83.62
N LYS A 218 -76.33 76.13 83.91
CA LYS A 218 -76.12 76.67 85.24
C LYS A 218 -77.23 76.22 86.20
N GLN A 219 -78.48 76.19 85.75
CA GLN A 219 -79.58 75.61 86.53
C GLN A 219 -79.39 74.11 86.77
N TRP A 220 -78.89 73.38 85.76
CA TRP A 220 -78.51 71.98 85.89
C TRP A 220 -77.44 71.78 86.98
N LEU A 221 -76.33 72.53 86.93
CA LEU A 221 -75.29 72.46 87.98
C LEU A 221 -75.84 72.81 89.37
N ASN A 222 -76.68 73.84 89.50
CA ASN A 222 -77.31 74.20 90.76
C ASN A 222 -78.26 73.11 91.30
N SER A 223 -78.90 72.33 90.42
CA SER A 223 -79.74 71.19 90.83
C SER A 223 -78.90 70.05 91.39
N LEU A 224 -77.79 69.73 90.72
CA LEU A 224 -76.83 68.73 91.19
C LEU A 224 -76.18 69.15 92.51
N GLU A 225 -75.83 70.43 92.67
CA GLU A 225 -75.33 70.98 93.93
C GLU A 225 -76.32 70.78 95.08
N LYS A 226 -77.61 71.09 94.85
CA LYS A 226 -78.65 70.87 95.87
C LYS A 226 -78.75 69.41 96.30
N ARG A 227 -78.50 68.46 95.39
CA ARG A 227 -78.45 67.02 95.73
C ARG A 227 -77.22 66.70 96.58
N ILE A 228 -76.06 67.27 96.28
CA ILE A 228 -74.85 67.14 97.10
C ILE A 228 -75.12 67.71 98.52
N LEU A 229 -75.69 68.91 98.61
CA LEU A 229 -76.03 69.55 99.90
C LEU A 229 -77.13 68.81 100.68
N ALA A 230 -77.99 68.06 100.00
CA ALA A 230 -79.00 67.19 100.61
C ALA A 230 -78.48 65.79 100.94
N SER A 231 -77.20 65.50 100.66
CA SER A 231 -76.57 64.20 100.96
C SER A 231 -76.64 63.89 102.46
N LEU A 232 -76.88 62.62 102.79
CA LEU A 232 -76.89 62.12 104.17
C LEU A 232 -75.48 61.81 104.71
N ARG A 233 -74.42 62.14 103.96
CA ARG A 233 -73.04 61.92 104.39
C ARG A 233 -72.65 62.95 105.46
N ASP A 234 -72.04 62.47 106.55
CA ASP A 234 -71.56 63.33 107.65
C ASP A 234 -70.45 64.31 107.22
N ASN A 235 -69.73 63.97 106.14
CA ASN A 235 -68.64 64.77 105.59
C ASN A 235 -68.71 64.74 104.06
N ILE A 236 -68.78 65.93 103.46
CA ILE A 236 -68.76 66.18 102.01
C ILE A 236 -67.36 66.70 101.68
N GLU A 237 -66.62 65.96 100.84
CA GLU A 237 -65.30 66.37 100.34
C GLU A 237 -65.37 67.63 99.46
N ASN A 238 -64.21 68.19 99.12
CA ASN A 238 -64.17 69.24 98.09
C ASN A 238 -64.77 68.69 96.80
N TYR A 239 -65.62 69.48 96.15
CA TYR A 239 -66.29 69.05 94.94
C TYR A 239 -66.25 70.13 93.89
N THR A 240 -65.87 69.70 92.69
CA THR A 240 -65.80 70.52 91.51
C THR A 240 -66.40 69.76 90.35
N ILE A 241 -67.29 70.44 89.62
CA ILE A 241 -67.74 70.02 88.30
C ILE A 241 -67.60 71.20 87.34
N ALA A 242 -66.85 70.98 86.27
CA ALA A 242 -66.80 71.90 85.14
C ALA A 242 -67.44 71.23 83.94
N GLN A 243 -68.52 71.81 83.43
CA GLN A 243 -69.21 71.34 82.24
C GLN A 243 -68.89 72.25 81.06
N VAL A 244 -68.80 71.65 79.87
CA VAL A 244 -68.63 72.37 78.61
C VAL A 244 -69.71 71.93 77.65
N GLU A 245 -70.59 72.86 77.31
CA GLU A 245 -71.61 72.68 76.28
C GLU A 245 -71.03 73.03 74.90
N VAL A 246 -71.18 72.11 73.95
CA VAL A 246 -70.76 72.27 72.56
C VAL A 246 -71.95 72.74 71.73
N SER A 247 -72.13 74.05 71.58
CA SER A 247 -73.22 74.60 70.76
C SER A 247 -72.91 74.58 69.25
N ALA A 248 -71.63 74.63 68.87
CA ALA A 248 -71.17 74.51 67.48
C ALA A 248 -69.75 73.92 67.44
N VAL A 249 -69.44 73.12 66.42
CA VAL A 249 -68.11 72.53 66.19
C VAL A 249 -67.44 73.11 64.95
N ALA A 250 -66.12 73.25 64.99
CA ALA A 250 -65.33 73.67 63.83
C ALA A 250 -65.29 72.58 62.75
N SER A 251 -65.05 72.97 61.50
CA SER A 251 -64.95 72.02 60.39
C SER A 251 -63.84 70.99 60.64
N PRO A 252 -64.01 69.71 60.24
CA PRO A 252 -62.95 68.71 60.36
C PRO A 252 -61.68 69.18 59.63
N GLU A 253 -60.51 68.98 60.23
CA GLU A 253 -59.26 69.26 59.51
C GLU A 253 -59.14 68.37 58.27
N PRO A 254 -58.69 68.89 57.11
CA PRO A 254 -58.49 68.07 55.91
C PRO A 254 -57.42 67.02 56.21
N MET A 255 -57.84 65.77 56.33
CA MET A 255 -57.00 64.67 56.75
C MET A 255 -55.86 64.42 55.76
N GLU A 256 -54.61 64.65 56.18
CA GLU A 256 -53.43 64.21 55.43
C GLU A 256 -53.42 62.67 55.43
N LYS A 257 -53.69 62.06 54.27
CA LYS A 257 -53.84 60.59 54.15
C LYS A 257 -52.57 59.88 54.66
N ASP A 258 -52.72 59.07 55.71
CA ASP A 258 -51.66 58.21 56.26
C ASP A 258 -51.22 57.14 55.23
N LYS A 259 -50.18 57.46 54.46
CA LYS A 259 -49.60 56.58 53.44
C LYS A 259 -48.78 55.42 54.05
N ARG A 260 -48.59 55.33 55.37
CA ARG A 260 -47.71 54.30 55.99
C ARG A 260 -48.19 52.87 55.74
N LYS A 261 -49.50 52.61 55.72
CA LYS A 261 -50.04 51.26 55.42
C LYS A 261 -49.90 50.88 53.94
N LEU A 262 -50.01 51.85 53.03
CA LEU A 262 -49.81 51.63 51.59
C LEU A 262 -48.31 51.41 51.28
N ILE A 263 -47.43 52.22 51.88
CA ILE A 263 -45.97 52.10 51.75
C ILE A 263 -45.48 50.75 52.30
N LYS A 264 -45.97 50.29 53.46
CA LYS A 264 -45.62 48.96 53.99
C LYS A 264 -46.04 47.82 53.05
N LYS A 265 -47.21 47.91 52.41
CA LYS A 265 -47.65 46.93 51.40
C LYS A 265 -46.77 46.98 50.13
N ILE A 266 -46.42 48.17 49.65
CA ILE A 266 -45.52 48.34 48.49
C ILE A 266 -44.12 47.79 48.80
N ILE A 267 -43.58 48.06 50.00
CA ILE A 267 -42.28 47.53 50.44
C ILE A 267 -42.33 46.01 50.53
N LEU A 268 -43.40 45.41 51.08
CA LEU A 268 -43.54 43.96 51.15
C LEU A 268 -43.60 43.33 49.74
N VAL A 269 -44.34 43.92 48.81
CA VAL A 269 -44.41 43.46 47.42
C VAL A 269 -43.05 43.61 46.72
N MET A 270 -42.36 44.74 46.92
CA MET A 270 -41.00 44.96 46.39
C MET A 270 -39.98 43.96 46.96
N LEU A 271 -40.10 43.60 48.24
CA LEU A 271 -39.23 42.62 48.90
C LEU A 271 -39.50 41.21 48.38
N ILE A 272 -40.77 40.83 48.16
CA ILE A 272 -41.12 39.57 47.49
C ILE A 272 -40.58 39.54 46.05
N ILE A 273 -40.73 40.62 45.29
CA ILE A 273 -40.16 40.73 43.92
C ILE A 273 -38.63 40.62 43.96
N ALA A 274 -37.96 41.28 44.91
CA ALA A 274 -36.52 41.20 45.08
C ALA A 274 -36.05 39.77 45.43
N VAL A 275 -36.78 39.06 46.28
CA VAL A 275 -36.51 37.64 46.60
C VAL A 275 -36.72 36.75 45.39
N ILE A 276 -37.75 36.98 44.58
CA ILE A 276 -37.99 36.24 43.33
C ILE A 276 -36.86 36.51 42.32
N ILE A 277 -36.45 37.77 42.14
CA ILE A 277 -35.32 38.13 41.27
C ILE A 277 -34.03 37.47 41.76
N LEU A 278 -33.76 37.53 43.07
CA LEU A 278 -32.59 36.89 43.68
C LEU A 278 -32.62 35.37 43.48
N PHE A 279 -33.77 34.72 43.66
CA PHE A 279 -33.94 33.30 43.41
C PHE A 279 -33.68 32.95 41.94
N VAL A 280 -34.20 33.74 40.99
CA VAL A 280 -33.94 33.55 39.55
C VAL A 280 -32.45 33.72 39.24
N ILE A 281 -31.77 34.71 39.84
CA ILE A 281 -30.32 34.90 39.67
C ILE A 281 -29.55 33.70 40.22
N ILE A 282 -29.83 33.27 41.47
CA ILE A 282 -29.17 32.12 42.11
C ILE A 282 -29.41 30.84 41.31
N TRP A 283 -30.65 30.59 40.88
CA TRP A 283 -30.99 29.43 40.06
C TRP A 283 -30.25 29.44 38.73
N ASN A 284 -30.17 30.60 38.07
CA ASN A 284 -29.47 30.75 36.79
C ASN A 284 -27.95 30.56 36.95
N VAL A 285 -27.36 31.04 38.05
CA VAL A 285 -25.94 30.79 38.40
C VAL A 285 -25.71 29.30 38.65
N LYS A 286 -26.54 28.65 39.48
CA LYS A 286 -26.43 27.21 39.78
C LYS A 286 -26.56 26.37 38.52
N ARG A 287 -27.54 26.68 37.66
CA ARG A 287 -27.74 26.01 36.37
C ARG A 287 -26.53 26.16 35.46
N ARG A 288 -25.99 27.38 35.32
CA ARG A 288 -24.79 27.65 34.52
C ARG A 288 -23.58 26.86 35.03
N ASN A 289 -23.36 26.84 36.33
CA ASN A 289 -22.25 26.09 36.94
C ASN A 289 -22.39 24.59 36.71
N GLY A 290 -23.60 24.02 36.79
CA GLY A 290 -23.83 22.61 36.49
C GLY A 290 -23.50 22.25 35.04
N ILE A 291 -23.87 23.09 34.08
CA ILE A 291 -23.55 22.89 32.65
C ILE A 291 -22.03 22.97 32.43
N LEU A 292 -21.34 23.94 33.04
CA LEU A 292 -19.89 24.06 32.94
C LEU A 292 -19.14 22.87 33.55
N GLN A 293 -19.61 22.36 34.69
CA GLN A 293 -19.03 21.15 35.31
C GLN A 293 -19.21 19.91 34.41
N ALA A 294 -20.38 19.74 33.80
CA ALA A 294 -20.62 18.65 32.87
C ALA A 294 -19.71 18.76 31.62
N ALA A 295 -19.57 19.95 31.05
CA ALA A 295 -18.65 20.20 29.94
C ALA A 295 -17.20 19.83 30.30
N THR A 296 -16.70 20.27 31.46
CA THR A 296 -15.35 19.91 31.93
C THR A 296 -15.19 18.41 32.20
N GLN A 297 -16.24 17.71 32.61
CA GLN A 297 -16.19 16.25 32.75
C GLN A 297 -16.04 15.57 31.39
N TYR A 298 -16.79 16.00 30.38
CA TYR A 298 -16.65 15.46 29.02
C TYR A 298 -15.27 15.78 28.42
N GLU A 299 -14.72 16.97 28.66
CA GLU A 299 -13.35 17.32 28.26
C GLU A 299 -12.32 16.35 28.87
N LYS A 300 -12.44 16.06 30.17
CA LYS A 300 -11.56 15.10 30.86
C LYS A 300 -11.69 13.68 30.32
N LEU A 301 -12.92 13.22 30.11
CA LEU A 301 -13.18 11.90 29.52
C LEU A 301 -12.61 11.82 28.10
N ALA A 302 -12.75 12.89 27.31
CA ALA A 302 -12.17 12.96 25.97
C ALA A 302 -10.65 12.86 26.00
N ASP A 303 -9.99 13.59 26.90
CA ASP A 303 -8.55 13.54 27.09
C ASP A 303 -8.08 12.13 27.53
N GLU A 304 -8.78 11.50 28.49
CA GLU A 304 -8.48 10.13 28.92
C GLU A 304 -8.62 9.10 27.80
N GLU A 305 -9.66 9.20 26.97
CA GLU A 305 -9.87 8.30 25.85
C GLU A 305 -8.81 8.47 24.75
N ILE A 306 -8.26 9.69 24.56
CA ILE A 306 -7.10 9.91 23.67
C ILE A 306 -5.88 9.13 24.15
N LEU A 307 -5.58 9.17 25.45
CA LEU A 307 -4.43 8.44 26.03
C LEU A 307 -4.60 6.93 25.92
N LYS A 308 -5.84 6.43 26.00
CA LYS A 308 -6.18 5.03 25.71
C LYS A 308 -6.19 4.69 24.21
N LYS A 309 -5.89 5.66 23.33
CA LYS A 309 -5.94 5.55 21.86
C LYS A 309 -7.33 5.22 21.32
N ASN A 310 -8.37 5.57 22.06
CA ASN A 310 -9.77 5.39 21.67
C ASN A 310 -10.34 6.70 21.12
N PHE A 311 -9.85 7.08 19.93
CA PHE A 311 -10.11 8.40 19.36
C PHE A 311 -11.59 8.65 19.03
N ASN A 312 -12.36 7.62 18.67
CA ASN A 312 -13.79 7.77 18.41
C ASN A 312 -14.55 8.18 19.69
N ASN A 313 -14.29 7.49 20.81
CA ASN A 313 -14.89 7.85 22.09
C ASN A 313 -14.47 9.24 22.56
N SER A 314 -13.22 9.63 22.30
CA SER A 314 -12.77 10.99 22.61
C SER A 314 -13.56 12.03 21.81
N ILE A 315 -13.68 11.86 20.49
CA ILE A 315 -14.45 12.74 19.62
C ILE A 315 -15.92 12.81 20.06
N ASP A 316 -16.51 11.69 20.44
CA ASP A 316 -17.90 11.65 20.91
C ASP A 316 -18.06 12.38 22.25
N ASN A 317 -17.10 12.27 23.17
CA ASN A 317 -17.09 13.07 24.41
C ASN A 317 -16.93 14.57 24.11
N LEU A 318 -16.06 14.98 23.18
CA LEU A 318 -15.94 16.38 22.76
C LEU A 318 -17.25 16.90 22.11
N LYS A 319 -17.99 16.06 21.38
CA LYS A 319 -19.32 16.42 20.86
C LYS A 319 -20.35 16.58 21.99
N LEU A 320 -20.27 15.76 23.05
CA LEU A 320 -21.11 15.93 24.24
C LEU A 320 -20.76 17.24 24.98
N GLU A 321 -19.47 17.59 25.07
CA GLU A 321 -19.00 18.88 25.59
C GLU A 321 -19.61 20.07 24.82
N ILE A 322 -19.58 20.01 23.48
CA ILE A 322 -20.26 21.00 22.62
C ILE A 322 -21.76 21.07 22.96
N GLY A 323 -22.41 19.91 23.12
CA GLY A 323 -23.82 19.81 23.50
C GLY A 323 -24.13 20.52 24.83
N GLU A 324 -23.23 20.49 25.81
CA GLU A 324 -23.36 21.26 27.05
C GLU A 324 -23.17 22.77 26.82
N TYR A 325 -22.15 23.19 26.08
CA TYR A 325 -21.94 24.61 25.77
C TYR A 325 -23.08 25.22 24.94
N GLU A 326 -23.74 24.46 24.07
CA GLU A 326 -24.95 24.89 23.34
C GLU A 326 -26.10 25.25 24.31
N LYS A 327 -26.23 24.56 25.45
CA LYS A 327 -27.25 24.87 26.46
C LYS A 327 -27.02 26.24 27.13
N LEU A 328 -25.81 26.80 27.06
CA LEU A 328 -25.49 28.13 27.58
C LEU A 328 -25.94 29.26 26.65
N LYS A 329 -26.29 28.97 25.38
CA LYS A 329 -26.75 30.00 24.44
C LYS A 329 -28.17 30.47 24.82
N PRO A 330 -28.35 31.75 25.23
CA PRO A 330 -29.67 32.26 25.57
C PRO A 330 -30.60 32.31 24.34
N LYS A 331 -31.88 31.96 24.54
CA LYS A 331 -32.91 31.99 23.47
C LYS A 331 -33.49 33.38 23.19
N SER A 332 -33.32 34.35 24.11
CA SER A 332 -33.90 35.70 24.02
C SER A 332 -33.24 36.57 22.94
N LYS A 333 -34.03 37.14 22.02
CA LYS A 333 -33.57 38.06 20.95
C LYS A 333 -34.16 39.47 21.15
N GLY A 334 -33.69 40.45 20.37
CA GLY A 334 -34.21 41.83 20.39
C GLY A 334 -33.89 42.57 21.71
N ILE A 335 -34.79 43.47 22.14
CA ILE A 335 -34.61 44.34 23.32
C ILE A 335 -34.31 43.53 24.60
N ILE A 336 -34.99 42.39 24.79
CA ILE A 336 -34.78 41.50 25.96
C ILE A 336 -33.38 40.87 25.93
N GLY A 337 -32.88 40.52 24.73
CA GLY A 337 -31.54 40.01 24.52
C GLY A 337 -30.46 41.06 24.82
N PHE A 338 -30.67 42.31 24.37
CA PHE A 338 -29.78 43.44 24.64
C PHE A 338 -29.64 43.71 26.14
N LEU A 339 -30.76 43.79 26.86
CA LEU A 339 -30.78 44.04 28.31
C LEU A 339 -30.11 42.92 29.13
N THR A 340 -30.05 41.69 28.63
CA THR A 340 -29.49 40.51 29.34
C THR A 340 -28.08 40.12 28.88
N ASN A 341 -27.47 40.94 28.02
CA ASN A 341 -26.18 40.70 27.37
C ASN A 341 -26.13 39.33 26.66
N ALA A 342 -27.23 38.96 26.00
CA ALA A 342 -27.42 37.64 25.40
C ALA A 342 -26.48 37.38 24.21
N GLU A 343 -26.15 38.41 23.43
CA GLU A 343 -25.22 38.29 22.30
C GLU A 343 -23.81 37.95 22.75
N LYS A 344 -23.27 38.67 23.75
CA LYS A 344 -21.95 38.34 24.32
C LYS A 344 -21.91 36.90 24.84
N LYS A 345 -22.95 36.45 25.55
CA LYS A 345 -23.04 35.08 26.05
C LYS A 345 -23.07 34.03 24.92
N ARG A 346 -23.74 34.32 23.80
CA ARG A 346 -23.70 33.44 22.62
C ARG A 346 -22.32 33.43 21.99
N ALA A 347 -21.67 34.59 21.88
CA ALA A 347 -20.32 34.70 21.34
C ALA A 347 -19.32 33.93 22.20
N ASP A 348 -19.37 34.07 23.53
CA ASP A 348 -18.52 33.35 24.47
C ASP A 348 -18.70 31.82 24.35
N ALA A 349 -19.96 31.34 24.29
CA ALA A 349 -20.27 29.93 24.11
C ALA A 349 -19.82 29.41 22.72
N SER A 350 -20.03 30.20 21.66
CA SER A 350 -19.64 29.82 20.30
C SER A 350 -18.12 29.75 20.16
N LYS A 351 -17.39 30.70 20.76
CA LYS A 351 -15.93 30.67 20.82
C LYS A 351 -15.40 29.39 21.48
N LYS A 352 -16.03 28.96 22.58
CA LYS A 352 -15.67 27.69 23.23
C LYS A 352 -15.98 26.48 22.35
N ILE A 353 -17.12 26.47 21.66
CA ILE A 353 -17.47 25.43 20.70
C ILE A 353 -16.46 25.37 19.55
N ASP A 354 -16.00 26.52 19.04
CA ASP A 354 -14.99 26.59 17.99
C ASP A 354 -13.62 26.05 18.46
N GLU A 355 -13.23 26.37 19.70
CA GLU A 355 -12.03 25.79 20.34
C GLU A 355 -12.14 24.25 20.44
N ILE A 356 -13.32 23.72 20.82
CA ILE A 356 -13.55 22.28 20.91
C ILE A 356 -13.58 21.62 19.52
N ASN A 357 -14.20 22.26 18.52
CA ASN A 357 -14.18 21.78 17.13
C ASN A 357 -12.75 21.70 16.59
N LYS A 358 -11.88 22.65 16.95
CA LYS A 358 -10.45 22.56 16.63
C LYS A 358 -9.82 21.32 17.26
N LYS A 359 -10.09 21.03 18.55
CA LYS A 359 -9.63 19.81 19.21
C LYS A 359 -10.14 18.53 18.54
N ILE A 360 -11.40 18.51 18.08
CA ILE A 360 -11.96 17.38 17.32
C ILE A 360 -11.18 17.19 16.02
N GLY A 361 -10.91 18.27 15.28
CA GLY A 361 -10.09 18.21 14.06
C GLY A 361 -8.68 17.68 14.32
N GLU A 362 -8.03 18.13 15.39
CA GLU A 362 -6.72 17.62 15.81
C GLU A 362 -6.80 16.13 16.21
N THR A 363 -7.86 15.71 16.91
CA THR A 363 -8.06 14.31 17.31
C THR A 363 -8.29 13.40 16.10
N GLU A 364 -9.01 13.86 15.07
CA GLU A 364 -9.17 13.11 13.80
C GLU A 364 -7.84 12.97 13.04
N LYS A 365 -6.96 13.99 13.07
CA LYS A 365 -5.59 13.85 12.50
C LYS A 365 -4.79 12.78 13.23
N ILE A 366 -4.82 12.76 14.56
CA ILE A 366 -4.14 11.74 15.37
C ILE A 366 -4.72 10.36 15.05
N LYS A 367 -6.06 10.22 15.05
CA LYS A 367 -6.74 8.98 14.67
C LYS A 367 -6.30 8.48 13.30
N LYS A 368 -6.24 9.37 12.31
CA LYS A 368 -5.77 9.03 10.97
C LYS A 368 -4.32 8.59 10.97
N ALA A 369 -3.44 9.28 11.70
CA ALA A 369 -2.04 8.90 11.83
C ALA A 369 -1.87 7.50 12.43
N PHE A 370 -2.62 7.15 13.49
CA PHE A 370 -2.57 5.81 14.08
C PHE A 370 -3.15 4.73 13.15
N SER A 371 -4.19 5.05 12.37
CA SER A 371 -4.67 4.17 11.30
C SER A 371 -3.58 3.92 10.26
N ASP A 372 -2.94 4.98 9.77
CA ASP A 372 -1.87 4.88 8.77
C ASP A 372 -0.63 4.14 9.34
N ILE A 373 -0.31 4.28 10.64
CA ILE A 373 0.72 3.45 11.30
C ILE A 373 0.33 1.96 11.26
N SER A 374 -0.92 1.63 11.58
CA SER A 374 -1.40 0.25 11.57
C SER A 374 -1.35 -0.35 10.16
N GLU A 375 -1.92 0.36 9.18
CA GLU A 375 -1.89 -0.04 7.77
C GLU A 375 -0.46 -0.16 7.25
N GLY A 376 0.42 0.78 7.62
CA GLY A 376 1.84 0.75 7.27
C GLY A 376 2.57 -0.46 7.87
N ASN A 377 2.26 -0.84 9.10
CA ASN A 377 2.82 -2.03 9.75
C ASN A 377 2.38 -3.33 9.06
N GLU A 378 1.11 -3.42 8.66
CA GLU A 378 0.61 -4.57 7.91
C GLU A 378 1.35 -4.72 6.58
N MET A 379 1.48 -3.63 5.81
CA MET A 379 2.21 -3.58 4.55
C MET A 379 3.72 -3.88 4.73
N PHE A 380 4.32 -3.38 5.81
CA PHE A 380 5.72 -3.66 6.15
C PHE A 380 5.94 -5.15 6.39
N ASN A 381 5.06 -5.78 7.15
CA ASN A 381 5.13 -7.21 7.45
C ASN A 381 4.91 -8.06 6.20
N SER A 382 3.97 -7.67 5.32
CA SER A 382 3.71 -8.35 4.04
C SER A 382 4.79 -8.12 2.98
N GLY A 383 5.81 -7.28 3.25
CA GLY A 383 6.92 -7.02 2.33
C GLY A 383 6.60 -6.01 1.22
N ASN A 384 5.53 -5.21 1.39
CA ASN A 384 5.18 -4.09 0.52
C ASN A 384 5.74 -2.77 1.08
N TYR A 385 7.06 -2.62 0.99
CA TYR A 385 7.79 -1.54 1.66
C TYR A 385 7.51 -0.15 1.06
N ASP A 386 7.18 -0.07 -0.23
CA ASP A 386 6.85 1.20 -0.88
C ASP A 386 5.54 1.80 -0.33
N GLU A 387 4.47 0.99 -0.25
CA GLU A 387 3.20 1.45 0.32
C GLU A 387 3.31 1.69 1.83
N ALA A 388 4.04 0.82 2.55
CA ALA A 388 4.33 1.02 3.97
C ALA A 388 5.01 2.37 4.23
N ASN A 389 6.01 2.73 3.42
CA ASN A 389 6.68 4.02 3.52
C ASN A 389 5.72 5.19 3.33
N VAL A 390 4.86 5.14 2.31
CA VAL A 390 3.84 6.20 2.08
C VAL A 390 2.95 6.37 3.31
N LYS A 391 2.50 5.28 3.91
CA LYS A 391 1.68 5.30 5.13
C LYS A 391 2.42 5.89 6.33
N TYR A 392 3.66 5.48 6.55
CA TYR A 392 4.48 6.04 7.63
C TYR A 392 4.75 7.54 7.44
N GLN A 393 4.97 8.01 6.20
CA GLN A 393 5.13 9.44 5.89
C GLN A 393 3.84 10.22 6.14
N GLN A 394 2.68 9.67 5.77
CA GLN A 394 1.36 10.27 6.05
C GLN A 394 1.10 10.38 7.56
N ALA A 395 1.40 9.32 8.30
CA ALA A 395 1.32 9.33 9.76
C ALA A 395 2.27 10.37 10.37
N LYS A 396 3.52 10.43 9.90
CA LYS A 396 4.52 11.40 10.33
C LYS A 396 4.07 12.83 10.08
N TYR A 397 3.52 13.12 8.90
CA TYR A 397 3.00 14.44 8.55
C TYR A 397 1.88 14.86 9.50
N ASN A 398 0.88 13.99 9.70
CA ASN A 398 -0.26 14.28 10.56
C ASN A 398 0.16 14.47 12.03
N LEU A 399 1.14 13.71 12.52
CA LEU A 399 1.68 13.87 13.88
C LEU A 399 2.55 15.12 14.03
N ASN A 400 3.28 15.54 13.00
CA ASN A 400 4.09 16.77 13.05
C ASN A 400 3.25 18.05 13.01
N ASP A 401 2.17 18.06 12.22
CA ASP A 401 1.24 19.18 12.15
C ASP A 401 0.37 19.30 13.41
N ASN A 402 0.32 18.25 14.23
CA ASN A 402 -0.50 18.17 15.43
C ASN A 402 0.22 18.71 16.69
N SER A 403 -0.48 19.59 17.40
CA SER A 403 -0.02 20.17 18.68
C SER A 403 -0.84 19.72 19.89
N TYR A 404 -1.91 18.96 19.68
CA TYR A 404 -2.85 18.60 20.75
C TYR A 404 -2.42 17.30 21.43
N LYS A 405 -2.20 17.34 22.74
CA LYS A 405 -1.77 16.19 23.56
C LYS A 405 -0.47 15.51 23.09
N ARG A 406 0.40 16.30 22.45
CA ARG A 406 1.65 15.81 21.83
C ARG A 406 2.55 15.10 22.85
N ASP A 407 2.74 15.73 24.00
CA ASP A 407 3.59 15.24 25.08
C ASP A 407 2.99 14.01 25.75
N GLU A 408 1.69 14.04 26.07
CA GLU A 408 1.02 12.93 26.77
C GLU A 408 0.88 11.68 25.89
N LEU A 409 0.92 11.82 24.56
CA LEU A 409 0.96 10.71 23.61
C LEU A 409 2.38 10.21 23.29
N ASN A 410 3.43 10.81 23.89
CA ASN A 410 4.83 10.56 23.56
C ASN A 410 5.10 10.67 22.05
N THR A 411 4.55 11.70 21.42
CA THR A 411 4.57 11.82 19.94
C THR A 411 5.99 11.84 19.38
N GLU A 412 6.96 12.42 20.10
CA GLU A 412 8.37 12.42 19.67
C GLU A 412 8.97 11.01 19.60
N GLU A 413 8.62 10.12 20.53
CA GLU A 413 9.06 8.72 20.51
C GLU A 413 8.44 7.95 19.34
N ILE A 414 7.15 8.23 19.06
CA ILE A 414 6.45 7.67 17.89
C ILE A 414 7.08 8.16 16.60
N LEU A 415 7.42 9.45 16.49
CA LEU A 415 8.08 10.02 15.32
C LEU A 415 9.48 9.43 15.11
N ALA A 416 10.27 9.26 16.17
CA ALA A 416 11.56 8.58 16.09
C ALA A 416 11.42 7.12 15.61
N THR A 417 10.38 6.42 16.09
CA THR A 417 10.05 5.07 15.64
C THR A 417 9.63 5.04 14.17
N LEU A 418 8.81 5.99 13.74
CA LEU A 418 8.41 6.16 12.35
C LEU A 418 9.62 6.43 11.45
N ASP A 419 10.55 7.29 11.87
CA ASP A 419 11.78 7.56 11.13
C ASP A 419 12.67 6.33 10.99
N SER A 420 12.80 5.55 12.06
CA SER A 420 13.46 4.25 12.01
C SER A 420 12.78 3.31 11.01
N ARG A 421 11.45 3.20 11.06
CA ARG A 421 10.66 2.34 10.15
C ARG A 421 10.77 2.79 8.70
N ILE A 422 10.67 4.09 8.43
CA ILE A 422 10.87 4.70 7.10
C ILE A 422 12.27 4.32 6.58
N ASN A 423 13.32 4.53 7.35
CA ASN A 423 14.67 4.16 6.95
C ASN A 423 14.81 2.65 6.68
N SER A 424 14.18 1.81 7.51
CA SER A 424 14.12 0.36 7.26
C SER A 424 13.36 0.01 5.99
N THR A 425 12.27 0.70 5.64
CA THR A 425 11.55 0.44 4.37
C THR A 425 12.45 0.66 3.16
N VAL A 426 13.26 1.72 3.16
CA VAL A 426 14.19 2.01 2.07
C VAL A 426 15.26 0.91 1.96
N LYS A 427 15.86 0.51 3.08
CA LYS A 427 16.86 -0.57 3.10
C LYS A 427 16.29 -1.92 2.68
N LEU A 428 15.08 -2.24 3.12
CA LEU A 428 14.41 -3.50 2.79
C LEU A 428 13.94 -3.54 1.33
N LYS A 429 13.57 -2.40 0.75
CA LYS A 429 13.33 -2.28 -0.69
C LYS A 429 14.61 -2.56 -1.49
N GLU A 430 15.73 -2.00 -1.06
CA GLU A 430 17.04 -2.26 -1.68
C GLU A 430 17.44 -3.74 -1.53
N ALA A 431 17.25 -4.33 -0.36
CA ALA A 431 17.46 -5.77 -0.13
C ALA A 431 16.65 -6.64 -1.10
N LYS A 432 15.39 -6.28 -1.35
CA LYS A 432 14.52 -6.97 -2.31
C LYS A 432 14.98 -6.80 -3.75
N ALA A 433 15.51 -5.62 -4.11
CA ALA A 433 16.11 -5.41 -5.43
C ALA A 433 17.38 -6.26 -5.62
N LEU A 434 18.22 -6.39 -4.58
CA LEU A 434 19.39 -7.28 -4.59
C LEU A 434 18.99 -8.75 -4.70
N GLU A 435 17.92 -9.17 -4.03
CA GLU A 435 17.38 -10.52 -4.16
C GLU A 435 16.93 -10.81 -5.60
N VAL A 436 16.21 -9.89 -6.24
CA VAL A 436 15.79 -9.99 -7.65
C VAL A 436 17.00 -10.01 -8.60
N ALA A 437 18.03 -9.20 -8.32
CA ALA A 437 19.29 -9.25 -9.06
C ALA A 437 19.98 -10.62 -8.90
N GLY A 438 19.94 -11.20 -7.70
CA GLY A 438 20.40 -12.57 -7.43
C GLY A 438 19.62 -13.61 -8.23
N ASP A 439 18.28 -13.54 -8.23
CA ASP A 439 17.41 -14.43 -9.01
C ASP A 439 17.74 -14.35 -10.51
N THR A 440 17.97 -13.14 -11.02
CA THR A 440 18.36 -12.88 -12.42
C THR A 440 19.72 -13.51 -12.74
N ALA A 441 20.72 -13.31 -11.87
CA ALA A 441 22.05 -13.88 -12.06
C ALA A 441 22.06 -15.42 -12.04
N VAL A 442 21.18 -16.06 -11.24
CA VAL A 442 21.00 -17.52 -11.28
C VAL A 442 20.48 -17.97 -12.63
N ASN A 443 19.49 -17.27 -13.20
CA ASN A 443 18.92 -17.61 -14.50
C ASN A 443 19.93 -17.42 -15.64
N GLU A 444 20.87 -16.49 -15.50
CA GLU A 444 21.98 -16.28 -16.44
C GLU A 444 23.17 -17.24 -16.23
N GLY A 445 23.12 -18.12 -15.22
CA GLY A 445 24.20 -19.06 -14.89
C GLY A 445 25.39 -18.42 -14.14
N SER A 446 25.29 -17.14 -13.77
CA SER A 446 26.33 -16.38 -13.07
C SER A 446 26.25 -16.60 -11.55
N TYR A 447 26.56 -17.81 -11.09
CA TYR A 447 26.36 -18.22 -9.69
C TYR A 447 27.15 -17.38 -8.67
N ASN A 448 28.37 -16.93 -9.01
CA ASN A 448 29.15 -16.06 -8.12
C ASN A 448 28.48 -14.70 -7.90
N LEU A 449 27.95 -14.09 -8.96
CA LEU A 449 27.21 -12.83 -8.87
C LEU A 449 25.92 -13.00 -8.08
N ALA A 450 25.23 -14.13 -8.27
CA ALA A 450 24.04 -14.48 -7.50
C ALA A 450 24.35 -14.61 -6.00
N LYS A 451 25.41 -15.34 -5.62
CA LYS A 451 25.84 -15.51 -4.22
C LYS A 451 26.13 -14.17 -3.54
N VAL A 452 26.85 -13.27 -4.22
CA VAL A 452 27.14 -11.92 -3.70
C VAL A 452 25.85 -11.12 -3.50
N SER A 453 24.95 -11.14 -4.49
CA SER A 453 23.69 -10.40 -4.43
C SER A 453 22.79 -10.89 -3.29
N TYR A 454 22.64 -12.22 -3.15
CA TYR A 454 21.88 -12.82 -2.05
C TYR A 454 22.50 -12.58 -0.69
N LYS A 455 23.83 -12.66 -0.55
CA LYS A 455 24.48 -12.38 0.73
C LYS A 455 24.26 -10.93 1.16
N ASN A 456 24.40 -9.98 0.25
CA ASN A 456 24.11 -8.58 0.52
C ASN A 456 22.63 -8.37 0.89
N ALA A 457 21.70 -9.03 0.19
CA ALA A 457 20.28 -9.00 0.53
C ALA A 457 20.01 -9.57 1.93
N ALA A 458 20.58 -10.73 2.26
CA ALA A 458 20.45 -11.38 3.56
C ALA A 458 21.01 -10.51 4.69
N ASP A 459 22.18 -9.90 4.53
CA ASP A 459 22.77 -8.99 5.51
C ASP A 459 21.86 -7.77 5.76
N MET A 460 21.26 -7.21 4.71
CA MET A 460 20.31 -6.09 4.82
C MET A 460 18.99 -6.50 5.47
N TYR A 461 18.45 -7.68 5.14
CA TYR A 461 17.27 -8.24 5.78
C TYR A 461 17.51 -8.47 7.27
N LEU A 462 18.65 -9.07 7.64
CA LEU A 462 19.04 -9.33 9.02
C LEU A 462 19.18 -8.03 9.82
N ALA A 463 19.89 -7.05 9.28
CA ALA A 463 20.10 -5.74 9.91
C ALA A 463 18.79 -4.95 10.14
N ASN A 464 17.72 -5.31 9.44
CA ASN A 464 16.38 -4.72 9.58
C ASN A 464 15.35 -5.72 10.16
N GLY A 465 15.81 -6.79 10.82
CA GLY A 465 14.97 -7.68 11.61
C GLY A 465 14.09 -8.65 10.82
N ARG A 466 14.43 -8.94 9.55
CA ARG A 466 13.70 -9.85 8.66
C ARG A 466 14.34 -11.24 8.57
N ALA A 467 14.44 -11.91 9.71
CA ALA A 467 15.01 -13.27 9.78
C ALA A 467 14.23 -14.30 8.94
N ASP A 468 12.92 -14.07 8.76
CA ASP A 468 12.05 -14.84 7.86
C ASP A 468 12.52 -14.78 6.40
N TYR A 469 13.04 -13.64 5.95
CA TYR A 469 13.55 -13.46 4.59
C TYR A 469 14.99 -13.92 4.47
N VAL A 470 15.81 -13.75 5.52
CA VAL A 470 17.16 -14.32 5.60
C VAL A 470 17.11 -15.84 5.36
N SER A 471 16.23 -16.56 6.05
CA SER A 471 16.09 -18.01 5.89
C SER A 471 15.69 -18.41 4.45
N GLN A 472 14.83 -17.62 3.80
CA GLN A 472 14.47 -17.84 2.39
C GLN A 472 15.66 -17.64 1.45
N VAL A 473 16.44 -16.58 1.67
CA VAL A 473 17.64 -16.27 0.88
C VAL A 473 18.75 -17.31 1.14
N GLU A 474 18.93 -17.79 2.36
CA GLU A 474 19.86 -18.88 2.69
C GLU A 474 19.51 -20.18 1.98
N LYS A 475 18.21 -20.51 1.89
CA LYS A 475 17.76 -21.66 1.09
C LYS A 475 18.10 -21.47 -0.40
N LYS A 476 17.89 -20.28 -0.94
CA LYS A 476 18.32 -19.96 -2.33
C LYS A 476 19.83 -20.13 -2.51
N LEU A 477 20.65 -19.75 -1.53
CA LEU A 477 22.11 -19.93 -1.55
C LEU A 477 22.51 -21.42 -1.53
N GLU A 478 21.81 -22.26 -0.76
CA GLU A 478 22.01 -23.71 -0.75
C GLU A 478 21.67 -24.32 -2.12
N GLU A 479 20.51 -23.96 -2.69
CA GLU A 479 20.09 -24.40 -4.03
C GLU A 479 21.07 -23.98 -5.14
N ILE A 480 21.69 -22.79 -5.03
CA ILE A 480 22.75 -22.36 -5.96
C ILE A 480 23.95 -23.29 -5.89
N THR A 481 24.36 -23.71 -4.69
CA THR A 481 25.54 -24.55 -4.50
C THR A 481 25.34 -25.91 -5.21
N ASP A 482 24.14 -26.47 -5.15
CA ASP A 482 23.77 -27.68 -5.88
C ASP A 482 23.71 -27.47 -7.40
N LYS A 483 23.14 -26.35 -7.85
CA LYS A 483 23.08 -25.99 -9.28
C LYS A 483 24.47 -25.77 -9.87
N GLU A 484 25.33 -25.07 -9.14
CA GLU A 484 26.73 -24.83 -9.50
C GLU A 484 27.49 -26.17 -9.62
N LYS A 485 27.34 -27.07 -8.64
CA LYS A 485 27.92 -28.41 -8.69
C LYS A 485 27.42 -29.22 -9.89
N THR A 486 26.13 -29.16 -10.18
CA THR A 486 25.53 -29.85 -11.34
C THR A 486 26.06 -29.29 -12.65
N ALA A 487 26.14 -27.96 -12.78
CA ALA A 487 26.71 -27.29 -13.94
C ALA A 487 28.20 -27.58 -14.10
N TYR A 488 28.96 -27.63 -13.00
CA TYR A 488 30.37 -28.05 -12.99
C TYR A 488 30.54 -29.50 -13.45
N ASN A 489 29.69 -30.42 -12.97
CA ASN A 489 29.69 -31.80 -13.45
C ASN A 489 29.38 -31.87 -14.96
N GLY A 490 28.48 -31.02 -15.48
CA GLY A 490 28.23 -30.88 -16.91
C GLY A 490 29.47 -30.43 -17.69
N ALA A 491 30.18 -29.42 -17.19
CA ALA A 491 31.44 -28.94 -17.77
C ALA A 491 32.51 -30.05 -17.77
N MET A 492 32.66 -30.77 -16.65
CA MET A 492 33.59 -31.88 -16.50
C MET A 492 33.24 -33.06 -17.43
N LEU A 493 31.95 -33.36 -17.65
CA LEU A 493 31.54 -34.37 -18.63
C LEU A 493 31.91 -33.97 -20.06
N ALA A 494 31.75 -32.69 -20.42
CA ALA A 494 32.20 -32.18 -21.72
C ALA A 494 33.73 -32.24 -21.86
N GLU A 495 34.47 -31.92 -20.81
CA GLU A 495 35.93 -32.07 -20.75
C GLU A 495 36.35 -33.53 -20.94
N ASN A 496 35.79 -34.46 -20.15
CA ASN A 496 36.06 -35.90 -20.26
C ASN A 496 35.72 -36.46 -21.64
N LYS A 497 34.65 -35.97 -22.26
CA LYS A 497 34.30 -36.31 -23.65
C LYS A 497 35.40 -35.83 -24.61
N GLY A 498 35.88 -34.60 -24.43
CA GLY A 498 37.06 -34.08 -25.13
C GLY A 498 38.27 -34.98 -24.97
N ASP A 499 38.64 -35.33 -23.73
CA ASP A 499 39.77 -36.20 -23.41
C ASP A 499 39.65 -37.58 -24.10
N SER A 500 38.47 -38.20 -24.05
CA SER A 500 38.23 -39.52 -24.68
C SER A 500 38.35 -39.52 -26.21
N LEU A 501 38.04 -38.39 -26.84
CA LEU A 501 38.07 -38.23 -28.30
C LEU A 501 39.43 -37.75 -28.80
N ALA A 502 40.31 -37.24 -27.92
CA ALA A 502 41.56 -36.58 -28.29
C ALA A 502 42.46 -37.45 -29.19
N GLN A 503 42.48 -38.77 -28.98
CA GLN A 503 43.30 -39.70 -29.75
C GLN A 503 42.62 -40.24 -31.01
N SER A 504 41.30 -40.26 -31.07
CA SER A 504 40.53 -40.95 -32.12
C SER A 504 39.86 -39.99 -33.11
N ASN A 505 39.47 -38.80 -32.67
CA ASN A 505 38.77 -37.80 -33.48
C ASN A 505 39.03 -36.39 -32.93
N ILE A 506 40.11 -35.78 -33.45
CA ILE A 506 40.62 -34.48 -33.00
C ILE A 506 39.56 -33.36 -33.14
N ASN A 507 38.80 -33.34 -34.23
CA ASN A 507 37.81 -32.26 -34.46
C ASN A 507 36.66 -32.32 -33.44
N SER A 508 36.10 -33.52 -33.20
CA SER A 508 35.04 -33.68 -32.19
C SER A 508 35.55 -33.51 -30.76
N SER A 509 36.83 -33.80 -30.51
CA SER A 509 37.48 -33.49 -29.22
C SER A 509 37.55 -31.97 -28.98
N LYS A 510 37.96 -31.19 -29.99
CA LYS A 510 37.98 -29.72 -29.92
C LYS A 510 36.60 -29.13 -29.68
N GLU A 511 35.57 -29.61 -30.36
CA GLU A 511 34.18 -29.17 -30.12
C GLU A 511 33.75 -29.40 -28.66
N ALA A 512 34.05 -30.58 -28.11
CA ALA A 512 33.76 -30.89 -26.72
C ALA A 512 34.55 -30.01 -25.74
N TYR A 513 35.82 -29.72 -26.02
CA TYR A 513 36.60 -28.76 -25.22
C TYR A 513 36.07 -27.34 -25.33
N TYR A 514 35.65 -26.84 -26.50
CA TYR A 514 35.04 -25.52 -26.60
C TYR A 514 33.74 -25.44 -25.80
N GLN A 515 32.93 -26.50 -25.79
CA GLN A 515 31.75 -26.59 -24.93
C GLN A 515 32.14 -26.56 -23.44
N ALA A 516 33.10 -27.38 -23.01
CA ALA A 516 33.59 -27.39 -21.63
C ALA A 516 34.14 -26.02 -21.21
N ARG A 517 34.93 -25.38 -22.08
CA ARG A 517 35.49 -24.04 -21.89
C ARG A 517 34.40 -23.00 -21.67
N GLN A 518 33.36 -22.99 -22.51
CA GLN A 518 32.24 -22.06 -22.37
C GLN A 518 31.49 -22.28 -21.05
N MET A 519 31.29 -23.54 -20.66
CA MET A 519 30.65 -23.89 -19.39
C MET A 519 31.49 -23.42 -18.18
N TYR A 520 32.78 -23.74 -18.13
CA TYR A 520 33.68 -23.26 -17.08
C TYR A 520 33.80 -21.73 -17.05
N GLN A 521 33.77 -21.07 -18.21
CA GLN A 521 33.75 -19.61 -18.30
C GLN A 521 32.47 -19.03 -17.69
N THR A 522 31.32 -19.65 -17.93
CA THR A 522 30.03 -19.24 -17.32
C THR A 522 30.04 -19.45 -15.79
N LEU A 523 30.70 -20.52 -15.33
CA LEU A 523 30.92 -20.79 -13.91
C LEU A 523 31.95 -19.84 -13.26
N GLY A 524 32.68 -19.06 -14.06
CA GLY A 524 33.74 -18.17 -13.58
C GLY A 524 35.04 -18.88 -13.17
N ASP A 525 35.22 -20.15 -13.52
CA ASP A 525 36.45 -20.91 -13.23
C ASP A 525 37.52 -20.62 -14.29
N THR A 526 38.25 -19.52 -14.10
CA THR A 526 39.28 -19.05 -15.04
C THR A 526 40.48 -19.99 -15.13
N VAL A 527 40.75 -20.76 -14.06
CA VAL A 527 41.84 -21.75 -14.03
C VAL A 527 41.49 -22.89 -14.98
N LYS A 528 40.28 -23.46 -14.86
CA LYS A 528 39.81 -24.50 -15.77
C LYS A 528 39.71 -24.02 -17.21
N VAL A 529 39.26 -22.78 -17.45
CA VAL A 529 39.27 -22.20 -18.80
C VAL A 529 40.67 -22.21 -19.40
N GLY A 530 41.69 -21.80 -18.62
CA GLY A 530 43.09 -21.85 -19.05
C GLY A 530 43.61 -23.26 -19.32
N GLU A 531 43.25 -24.23 -18.47
CA GLU A 531 43.58 -25.65 -18.69
C GLU A 531 43.00 -26.19 -20.00
N ILE A 532 41.72 -25.90 -20.29
CA ILE A 532 41.07 -26.32 -21.52
C ILE A 532 41.69 -25.62 -22.75
N ASP A 533 42.04 -24.33 -22.64
CA ASP A 533 42.75 -23.61 -23.71
C ASP A 533 44.10 -24.26 -24.04
N ASN A 534 44.84 -24.72 -23.04
CA ASN A 534 46.08 -25.48 -23.23
C ASN A 534 45.81 -26.82 -23.95
N LYS A 535 44.79 -27.59 -23.53
CA LYS A 535 44.39 -28.85 -24.19
C LYS A 535 44.02 -28.63 -25.67
N ILE A 536 43.32 -27.53 -25.98
CA ILE A 536 42.97 -27.16 -27.36
C ILE A 536 44.25 -26.82 -28.17
N GLN A 537 45.19 -26.07 -27.59
CA GLN A 537 46.47 -25.76 -28.24
C GLN A 537 47.32 -27.01 -28.51
N GLU A 538 47.35 -27.95 -27.58
CA GLU A 538 48.05 -29.23 -27.75
C GLU A 538 47.46 -30.04 -28.90
N LEU A 539 46.13 -30.14 -28.99
CA LEU A 539 45.44 -30.77 -30.13
C LEU A 539 45.70 -30.05 -31.46
N ASN A 540 45.78 -28.72 -31.47
CA ASN A 540 46.17 -27.97 -32.67
C ASN A 540 47.58 -28.35 -33.13
N SER A 541 48.50 -28.46 -32.18
CA SER A 541 49.90 -28.82 -32.44
C SER A 541 50.02 -30.25 -32.97
N GLN A 542 49.30 -31.20 -32.34
CA GLN A 542 49.23 -32.59 -32.80
C GLN A 542 48.63 -32.71 -34.21
N GLN A 543 47.53 -32.01 -34.49
CA GLN A 543 46.90 -32.04 -35.83
C GLN A 543 47.85 -31.51 -36.91
N ASN A 544 48.61 -30.45 -36.62
CA ASN A 544 49.58 -29.91 -37.57
C ASN A 544 50.74 -30.89 -37.81
N ALA A 545 51.22 -31.58 -36.78
CA ALA A 545 52.26 -32.60 -36.90
C ALA A 545 51.78 -33.82 -37.70
N ASP A 546 50.56 -34.32 -37.41
CA ASP A 546 49.93 -35.43 -38.16
C ASP A 546 49.71 -35.04 -39.62
N LEU A 547 49.25 -33.80 -39.89
CA LEU A 547 49.09 -33.28 -41.24
C LEU A 547 50.42 -33.20 -42.01
N GLN A 548 51.47 -32.70 -41.37
CA GLN A 548 52.81 -32.64 -41.97
C GLN A 548 53.34 -34.04 -42.28
N THR A 549 53.15 -34.99 -41.36
CA THR A 549 53.55 -36.39 -41.52
C THR A 549 52.80 -37.04 -42.68
N ALA A 550 51.48 -36.87 -42.75
CA ALA A 550 50.66 -37.38 -43.84
C ALA A 550 51.08 -36.77 -45.19
N ASN A 551 51.28 -35.45 -45.27
CA ASN A 551 51.75 -34.79 -46.49
C ASN A 551 53.11 -35.33 -46.95
N ASN A 552 54.05 -35.55 -46.03
CA ASN A 552 55.36 -36.12 -46.35
C ASN A 552 55.24 -37.55 -46.90
N LEU A 553 54.40 -38.39 -46.28
CA LEU A 553 54.12 -39.74 -46.78
C LEU A 553 53.44 -39.71 -48.15
N VAL A 554 52.56 -38.74 -48.45
CA VAL A 554 52.01 -38.58 -49.80
C VAL A 554 53.11 -38.27 -50.80
N GLN A 555 54.01 -37.32 -50.50
CA GLN A 555 55.13 -36.99 -51.37
C GLN A 555 56.05 -38.20 -51.61
N GLU A 556 56.36 -38.93 -50.55
CA GLU A 556 57.18 -40.15 -50.64
C GLU A 556 56.48 -41.25 -51.46
N GLY A 557 55.18 -41.47 -51.24
CA GLY A 557 54.38 -42.43 -51.98
C GLY A 557 54.29 -42.07 -53.47
N LEU A 558 54.09 -40.80 -53.81
CA LEU A 558 54.12 -40.31 -55.20
C LEU A 558 55.51 -40.48 -55.83
N SER A 559 56.59 -40.23 -55.08
CA SER A 559 57.96 -40.49 -55.53
C SER A 559 58.17 -41.96 -55.88
N GLN A 560 57.66 -42.90 -55.08
CA GLN A 560 57.73 -44.34 -55.39
C GLN A 560 56.94 -44.74 -56.65
N ILE A 561 55.84 -44.05 -56.98
CA ILE A 561 55.15 -44.23 -58.27
C ILE A 561 56.10 -43.84 -59.42
N THR A 562 56.78 -42.69 -59.30
CA THR A 562 57.73 -42.25 -60.34
C THR A 562 58.98 -43.12 -60.45
N ALA A 563 59.36 -43.80 -59.37
CA ALA A 563 60.49 -44.74 -59.33
C ALA A 563 60.13 -46.17 -59.79
N ASN A 564 58.93 -46.38 -60.33
CA ASN A 564 58.41 -47.68 -60.79
C ASN A 564 58.29 -48.77 -59.70
N ASN A 565 58.00 -48.37 -58.45
CA ASN A 565 57.78 -49.26 -57.30
C ASN A 565 56.33 -49.17 -56.78
N PRO A 566 55.31 -49.55 -57.58
CA PRO A 566 53.92 -49.25 -57.28
C PRO A 566 53.39 -49.96 -56.02
N ALA A 567 53.92 -51.13 -55.65
CA ALA A 567 53.54 -51.83 -54.42
C ALA A 567 53.98 -51.08 -53.15
N GLN A 568 55.18 -50.50 -53.15
CA GLN A 568 55.66 -49.67 -52.03
C GLN A 568 54.91 -48.34 -51.97
N ALA A 569 54.65 -47.72 -53.13
CA ALA A 569 53.83 -46.52 -53.23
C ALA A 569 52.44 -46.71 -52.58
N ILE A 570 51.76 -47.82 -52.89
CA ILE A 570 50.44 -48.14 -52.32
C ILE A 570 50.52 -48.25 -50.79
N ASN A 571 51.53 -48.90 -50.23
CA ASN A 571 51.67 -49.03 -48.77
C ASN A 571 51.85 -47.66 -48.10
N ILE A 572 52.78 -46.85 -48.59
CA ILE A 572 53.08 -45.52 -48.03
C ILE A 572 51.87 -44.59 -48.17
N LEU A 573 51.21 -44.58 -49.34
CA LEU A 573 49.97 -43.81 -49.54
C LEU A 573 48.84 -44.31 -48.65
N THR A 574 48.74 -45.62 -48.38
CA THR A 574 47.75 -46.17 -47.43
C THR A 574 48.03 -45.69 -46.01
N GLN A 575 49.29 -45.59 -45.59
CA GLN A 575 49.65 -45.00 -44.29
C GLN A 575 49.24 -43.52 -44.22
N ALA A 576 49.53 -42.74 -45.27
CA ALA A 576 49.08 -41.34 -45.36
C ALA A 576 47.55 -41.22 -45.29
N LYS A 577 46.82 -42.05 -46.04
CA LYS A 577 45.35 -42.11 -46.05
C LYS A 577 44.79 -42.39 -44.66
N ASN A 578 45.37 -43.35 -43.93
CA ASN A 578 44.94 -43.68 -42.57
C ASN A 578 45.12 -42.50 -41.61
N ILE A 579 46.19 -41.72 -41.75
CA ILE A 579 46.40 -40.51 -40.94
C ILE A 579 45.34 -39.44 -41.27
N TYR A 580 45.08 -39.16 -42.56
CA TYR A 580 44.00 -38.22 -42.95
C TYR A 580 42.63 -38.69 -42.46
N GLN A 581 42.33 -40.00 -42.53
CA GLN A 581 41.07 -40.56 -42.02
C GLN A 581 40.92 -40.41 -40.51
N LYS A 582 42.00 -40.60 -39.74
CA LYS A 582 42.04 -40.35 -38.28
C LYS A 582 41.73 -38.89 -37.96
N MET A 583 42.20 -37.96 -38.79
CA MET A 583 41.87 -36.53 -38.68
C MET A 583 40.50 -36.15 -39.27
N LYS A 584 39.78 -37.11 -39.86
CA LYS A 584 38.57 -36.91 -40.68
C LYS A 584 38.72 -35.91 -41.82
N ASP A 585 39.93 -35.76 -42.36
CA ASP A 585 40.18 -34.99 -43.56
C ASP A 585 39.82 -35.83 -44.80
N THR A 586 38.52 -35.86 -45.10
CA THR A 586 37.97 -36.66 -46.19
C THR A 586 38.48 -36.22 -47.56
N ASN A 587 38.81 -34.94 -47.72
CA ASN A 587 39.27 -34.40 -49.00
C ASN A 587 40.64 -34.97 -49.34
N ASN A 588 41.59 -34.87 -48.41
CA ASN A 588 42.93 -35.42 -48.63
C ASN A 588 42.93 -36.95 -48.61
N ALA A 589 42.13 -37.60 -47.76
CA ALA A 589 41.99 -39.06 -47.79
C ALA A 589 41.47 -39.57 -49.16
N ASN A 590 40.48 -38.89 -49.75
CA ASN A 590 39.96 -39.22 -51.08
C ASN A 590 40.96 -38.91 -52.19
N ALA A 591 41.74 -37.84 -52.06
CA ALA A 591 42.80 -37.52 -53.01
C ALA A 591 43.89 -38.60 -53.02
N VAL A 592 44.31 -39.07 -51.84
CA VAL A 592 45.26 -40.18 -51.71
C VAL A 592 44.66 -41.48 -52.27
N ASP A 593 43.37 -41.72 -52.08
CA ASP A 593 42.68 -42.89 -52.64
C ASP A 593 42.72 -42.94 -54.18
N LYS A 594 42.65 -41.77 -54.82
CA LYS A 594 42.83 -41.67 -56.28
C LYS A 594 44.24 -42.09 -56.70
N TYR A 595 45.28 -41.66 -55.96
CA TYR A 595 46.66 -42.07 -56.24
C TYR A 595 46.88 -43.56 -56.03
N ILE A 596 46.30 -44.15 -54.97
CA ILE A 596 46.31 -45.60 -54.74
C ILE A 596 45.65 -46.34 -55.90
N SER A 597 44.47 -45.88 -56.34
CA SER A 597 43.73 -46.50 -57.46
C SER A 597 44.53 -46.46 -58.76
N GLN A 598 45.17 -45.33 -59.07
CA GLN A 598 46.04 -45.18 -60.24
C GLN A 598 47.25 -46.13 -60.20
N ALA A 599 47.90 -46.28 -59.03
CA ALA A 599 49.01 -47.21 -58.86
C ALA A 599 48.56 -48.69 -59.01
N GLN A 600 47.34 -49.03 -58.57
CA GLN A 600 46.76 -50.36 -58.76
C GLN A 600 46.46 -50.65 -60.25
N GLU A 601 45.92 -49.67 -60.98
CA GLU A 601 45.72 -49.78 -62.43
C GLU A 601 47.04 -49.98 -63.18
N PHE A 602 48.11 -49.29 -62.76
CA PHE A 602 49.45 -49.48 -63.33
C PHE A 602 49.98 -50.90 -63.12
N ILE A 603 49.87 -51.48 -61.92
CA ILE A 603 50.24 -52.88 -61.65
C ILE A 603 49.45 -53.84 -62.55
N LYS A 604 48.15 -53.60 -62.73
CA LYS A 604 47.29 -54.42 -63.59
C LYS A 604 47.67 -54.28 -65.07
N PHE A 605 48.04 -53.09 -65.51
CA PHE A 605 48.53 -52.85 -66.86
C PHE A 605 49.85 -53.59 -67.11
N GLU A 606 50.83 -53.49 -66.20
CA GLU A 606 52.11 -54.20 -66.33
C GLU A 606 51.93 -55.72 -66.33
N SER A 607 51.07 -56.27 -65.48
CA SER A 607 50.82 -57.72 -65.45
C SER A 607 50.18 -58.24 -66.74
N GLN A 608 49.20 -57.52 -67.28
CA GLN A 608 48.57 -57.85 -68.57
C GLN A 608 49.56 -57.73 -69.74
N ASN A 609 50.48 -56.77 -69.69
CA ASN A 609 51.50 -56.60 -70.72
C ASN A 609 52.56 -57.71 -70.64
N ALA A 610 52.97 -58.11 -69.43
CA ALA A 610 53.85 -59.26 -69.21
C ALA A 610 53.23 -60.57 -69.70
N GLU A 611 51.92 -60.77 -69.49
CA GLU A 611 51.18 -61.94 -69.97
C GLU A 611 51.08 -61.96 -71.51
N LYS A 612 50.87 -60.80 -72.15
CA LYS A 612 50.95 -60.65 -73.61
C LYS A 612 52.35 -60.97 -74.16
N LEU A 613 53.42 -60.47 -73.52
CA LEU A 613 54.80 -60.77 -73.94
C LEU A 613 55.12 -62.27 -73.83
N LYS A 614 54.68 -62.93 -72.75
CA LYS A 614 54.85 -64.38 -72.56
C LYS A 614 54.11 -65.19 -73.63
N THR A 615 52.92 -64.74 -74.02
CA THR A 615 52.13 -65.37 -75.07
C THR A 615 52.80 -65.22 -76.44
N GLN A 616 53.37 -64.06 -76.73
CA GLN A 616 54.17 -63.82 -77.95
C GLN A 616 55.47 -64.63 -77.98
N GLU A 617 56.16 -64.81 -76.84
CA GLU A 617 57.35 -65.66 -76.73
C GLU A 617 57.02 -67.14 -77.01
N MET A 618 55.90 -67.66 -76.49
CA MET A 618 55.45 -69.02 -76.79
C MET A 618 55.13 -69.19 -78.28
N GLU A 619 54.37 -68.27 -78.89
CA GLU A 619 54.05 -68.31 -80.32
C GLU A 619 55.31 -68.25 -81.21
N TYR A 620 56.32 -67.47 -80.81
CA TYR A 620 57.59 -67.38 -81.53
C TYR A 620 58.41 -68.67 -81.41
N SER A 621 58.45 -69.28 -80.22
CA SER A 621 59.17 -70.56 -80.01
C SER A 621 58.53 -71.73 -80.78
N GLU A 622 57.20 -71.77 -80.87
CA GLU A 622 56.45 -72.81 -81.58
C GLU A 622 56.66 -72.71 -83.11
N ARG A 623 56.76 -71.48 -83.64
CA ARG A 623 57.10 -71.23 -85.06
C ARG A 623 58.52 -71.68 -85.41
N LEU A 624 59.50 -71.46 -84.52
CA LEU A 624 60.88 -71.88 -84.75
C LEU A 624 60.98 -73.42 -84.83
N ARG A 625 60.28 -74.12 -83.95
CA ARG A 625 60.20 -75.59 -83.94
C ARG A 625 59.59 -76.16 -85.23
N GLN A 626 58.55 -75.54 -85.75
CA GLN A 626 57.91 -75.93 -87.02
C GLN A 626 58.85 -75.74 -88.22
N GLN A 627 59.69 -74.70 -88.21
CA GLN A 627 60.70 -74.47 -89.25
C GLN A 627 61.84 -75.50 -89.24
N GLU A 628 62.32 -75.91 -88.06
CA GLU A 628 63.36 -76.94 -87.93
C GLU A 628 62.89 -78.29 -88.48
N ILE A 629 61.66 -78.71 -88.15
CA ILE A 629 61.07 -79.97 -88.64
C ILE A 629 60.92 -79.97 -90.18
N GLN A 630 60.54 -78.83 -90.77
CA GLN A 630 60.44 -78.70 -92.23
C GLN A 630 61.80 -78.82 -92.93
N MET A 631 62.86 -78.29 -92.32
CA MET A 631 64.21 -78.32 -92.88
C MET A 631 64.81 -79.74 -92.85
N GLU A 632 64.54 -80.50 -91.78
CA GLU A 632 64.98 -81.89 -91.61
C GLU A 632 64.34 -82.84 -92.63
N GLN A 633 63.06 -82.65 -92.94
CA GLN A 633 62.36 -83.42 -93.98
C GLN A 633 62.90 -83.14 -95.39
N GLN A 634 63.30 -81.90 -95.70
CA GLN A 634 63.91 -81.56 -96.99
C GLN A 634 65.29 -82.19 -97.16
N LEU A 635 66.07 -82.35 -96.08
CA LEU A 635 67.38 -82.97 -96.11
C LEU A 635 67.30 -84.47 -96.47
N GLN A 636 66.34 -85.20 -95.86
CA GLN A 636 66.13 -86.62 -96.13
C GLN A 636 65.69 -86.91 -97.59
N ILE A 637 64.91 -86.01 -98.19
CA ILE A 637 64.47 -86.13 -99.59
C ILE A 637 65.66 -85.98 -100.55
N LYS A 638 66.58 -85.04 -100.28
CA LYS A 638 67.78 -84.80 -101.08
C LYS A 638 68.78 -85.96 -101.07
N GLU A 639 68.94 -86.63 -99.93
CA GLU A 639 69.86 -87.78 -99.80
C GLU A 639 69.38 -89.01 -100.58
N ALA A 640 68.07 -89.24 -100.67
CA ALA A 640 67.48 -90.32 -101.47
C ALA A 640 67.68 -90.11 -102.99
N GLU A 641 67.67 -88.85 -103.45
CA GLU A 641 67.80 -88.45 -104.86
C GLU A 641 69.23 -88.69 -105.39
N ILE A 642 70.26 -88.43 -104.58
CA ILE A 642 71.68 -88.61 -104.94
C ILE A 642 72.02 -90.10 -105.10
N LYS A 643 71.41 -90.97 -104.29
CA LYS A 643 71.68 -92.40 -104.31
C LYS A 643 71.14 -93.09 -105.58
N ALA A 644 70.01 -92.62 -106.11
CA ALA A 644 69.42 -93.15 -107.33
C ALA A 644 70.25 -92.84 -108.60
N GLN A 645 70.92 -91.68 -108.66
CA GLN A 645 71.74 -91.29 -109.82
C GLN A 645 73.05 -92.08 -109.96
N GLN A 646 73.62 -92.57 -108.86
CA GLN A 646 74.87 -93.34 -108.90
C GLN A 646 74.69 -94.76 -109.46
N GLU A 647 73.54 -95.38 -109.24
CA GLU A 647 73.23 -96.74 -109.74
C GLU A 647 72.92 -96.79 -111.25
N GLU A 648 72.58 -95.66 -111.86
CA GLU A 648 72.28 -95.55 -113.29
C GLU A 648 73.55 -95.40 -114.14
N MET A 649 74.56 -94.67 -113.65
CA MET A 649 75.85 -94.50 -114.36
C MET A 649 76.65 -95.81 -114.48
N GLU A 650 76.59 -96.69 -113.48
CA GLU A 650 77.39 -97.93 -113.46
C GLU A 650 76.91 -98.95 -114.51
N ARG A 651 75.60 -98.98 -114.79
CA ARG A 651 75.00 -99.87 -115.82
C ARG A 651 75.39 -99.47 -117.25
N GLU A 652 75.53 -98.18 -117.51
CA GLU A 652 75.86 -97.68 -118.86
C GLU A 652 77.32 -97.96 -119.24
N ARG A 653 78.23 -98.03 -118.26
CA ARG A 653 79.65 -98.32 -118.50
C ARG A 653 79.89 -99.74 -119.02
N GLN A 654 79.27 -100.75 -118.41
CA GLN A 654 79.45 -102.16 -118.79
C GLN A 654 78.98 -102.44 -120.23
N ARG A 655 77.96 -101.70 -120.70
CA ARG A 655 77.37 -101.87 -122.04
C ARG A 655 78.32 -101.45 -123.18
N ARG A 656 79.23 -100.49 -122.95
CA ARG A 656 80.13 -99.96 -123.99
C ARG A 656 81.34 -100.84 -124.27
N GLU A 657 81.81 -101.61 -123.29
CA GLU A 657 82.97 -102.50 -123.46
C GLU A 657 82.65 -103.70 -124.37
N GLU A 658 81.43 -104.22 -124.34
CA GLU A 658 81.03 -105.39 -125.14
C GLU A 658 80.90 -105.07 -126.64
N ILE A 659 80.40 -103.87 -126.99
CA ILE A 659 80.22 -103.43 -128.38
C ILE A 659 81.57 -103.27 -129.11
N THR A 660 82.58 -102.73 -128.41
CA THR A 660 83.90 -102.47 -129.00
C THR A 660 84.57 -103.75 -129.48
N ARG A 661 84.39 -104.86 -128.74
CA ARG A 661 84.98 -106.17 -129.05
C ARG A 661 84.41 -106.81 -130.32
N LYS A 662 83.12 -106.59 -130.61
CA LYS A 662 82.44 -107.11 -131.81
C LYS A 662 82.89 -106.40 -133.10
N MET A 663 83.13 -105.09 -133.02
CA MET A 663 83.58 -104.27 -134.17
C MET A 663 84.99 -104.64 -134.65
N GLU A 664 85.88 -105.00 -133.72
CA GLU A 664 87.26 -105.39 -134.05
C GLU A 664 87.33 -106.72 -134.81
N ASN A 665 86.44 -107.66 -134.46
CA ASN A 665 86.35 -108.98 -135.11
C ASN A 665 85.82 -108.88 -136.55
N ALA A 666 84.80 -108.03 -136.78
CA ALA A 666 84.24 -107.80 -138.11
C ALA A 666 85.30 -107.24 -139.09
N SER A 667 86.17 -106.34 -138.64
CA SER A 667 87.21 -105.75 -139.50
C SER A 667 88.27 -106.75 -139.93
N ASN A 668 88.62 -107.73 -139.08
CA ASN A 668 89.60 -108.77 -139.42
C ASN A 668 89.05 -109.76 -140.46
N LEU A 669 87.78 -110.13 -140.34
CA LEU A 669 87.12 -111.02 -141.29
C LEU A 669 86.96 -110.37 -142.67
N GLU A 670 86.70 -109.07 -142.74
CA GLU A 670 86.62 -108.35 -144.01
C GLU A 670 87.95 -108.36 -144.76
N MET A 671 89.06 -108.19 -144.04
CA MET A 671 90.41 -108.20 -144.62
C MET A 671 90.76 -109.58 -145.20
N GLN A 672 90.33 -110.66 -144.55
CA GLN A 672 90.49 -112.02 -145.07
C GLN A 672 89.64 -112.26 -146.33
N ALA A 673 88.41 -111.75 -146.34
CA ALA A 673 87.51 -111.84 -147.48
C ALA A 673 88.07 -111.10 -148.72
N ASP A 674 88.62 -109.91 -148.52
CA ASP A 674 89.31 -109.13 -149.57
C ASP A 674 90.50 -109.93 -150.16
N GLN A 675 91.31 -110.59 -149.31
CA GLN A 675 92.47 -111.36 -149.76
C GLN A 675 92.06 -112.60 -150.58
N LEU A 676 90.97 -113.27 -150.20
CA LEU A 676 90.42 -114.42 -150.92
C LEU A 676 89.87 -114.03 -152.30
N ALA A 677 89.26 -112.85 -152.43
CA ALA A 677 88.79 -112.31 -153.71
C ALA A 677 89.96 -112.07 -154.68
N ILE A 678 91.09 -111.55 -154.18
CA ILE A 678 92.29 -111.32 -154.98
C ILE A 678 92.87 -112.65 -155.50
N ASN A 679 92.81 -113.71 -154.71
CA ASN A 679 93.28 -115.05 -155.08
C ASN A 679 92.29 -115.82 -155.97
N GLU A 680 91.26 -115.14 -156.51
CA GLU A 680 90.22 -115.67 -157.39
C GLU A 680 89.38 -116.82 -156.79
N ARG A 681 89.37 -116.97 -155.46
CA ARG A 681 88.53 -117.92 -154.71
C ARG A 681 87.22 -117.26 -154.29
N PHE A 682 86.42 -116.89 -155.29
CA PHE A 682 85.30 -115.97 -155.10
C PHE A 682 84.14 -116.52 -154.26
N GLU A 683 83.82 -117.83 -154.31
CA GLU A 683 82.77 -118.43 -153.45
C GLU A 683 83.10 -118.29 -151.96
N GLU A 684 84.35 -118.54 -151.58
CA GLU A 684 84.80 -118.45 -150.18
C GLU A 684 84.93 -117.01 -149.70
N SER A 685 85.32 -116.09 -150.60
CA SER A 685 85.33 -114.66 -150.33
C SER A 685 83.93 -114.12 -150.03
N ILE A 686 82.92 -114.51 -150.84
CA ILE A 686 81.53 -114.08 -150.64
C ILE A 686 81.01 -114.56 -149.28
N SER A 687 81.21 -115.83 -148.94
CA SER A 687 80.78 -116.37 -147.63
C SER A 687 81.38 -115.60 -146.46
N LYS A 688 82.64 -115.17 -146.56
CA LYS A 688 83.29 -114.37 -145.50
C LYS A 688 82.77 -112.93 -145.43
N TYR A 689 82.44 -112.29 -146.56
CA TYR A 689 81.77 -110.98 -146.51
C TYR A 689 80.36 -111.06 -145.90
N GLU A 690 79.62 -112.15 -146.14
CA GLU A 690 78.32 -112.35 -145.49
C GLU A 690 78.44 -112.52 -143.96
N GLU A 691 79.48 -113.20 -143.47
CA GLU A 691 79.78 -113.27 -142.03
C GLU A 691 80.09 -111.89 -141.41
N VAL A 692 80.86 -111.05 -142.11
CA VAL A 692 81.14 -109.67 -141.68
C VAL A 692 79.86 -108.84 -141.62
N LYS A 693 79.04 -108.97 -142.66
CA LYS A 693 77.77 -108.24 -142.76
C LYS A 693 76.84 -108.58 -141.59
N LYS A 694 76.72 -109.86 -141.24
CA LYS A 694 75.88 -110.32 -140.12
C LYS A 694 76.32 -109.74 -138.77
N LEU A 695 77.63 -109.69 -138.52
CA LEU A 695 78.19 -109.08 -137.30
C LEU A 695 77.92 -107.57 -137.21
N LEU A 696 77.98 -106.86 -138.35
CA LEU A 696 77.69 -105.42 -138.41
C LEU A 696 76.20 -105.11 -138.28
N GLU A 697 75.32 -105.99 -138.79
CA GLU A 697 73.86 -105.88 -138.61
C GLU A 697 73.46 -106.06 -137.14
N GLU A 698 74.09 -106.99 -136.41
CA GLU A 698 73.85 -107.19 -134.97
C GLU A 698 74.28 -105.98 -134.12
N VAL A 699 75.40 -105.32 -134.46
CA VAL A 699 75.84 -104.09 -133.78
C VAL A 699 74.93 -102.90 -134.12
N ASN A 700 74.36 -102.86 -135.32
CA ASN A 700 73.51 -101.74 -135.75
C ASN A 700 72.09 -101.79 -135.13
N ALA A 701 71.63 -102.96 -134.67
CA ALA A 701 70.37 -103.11 -133.94
C ALA A 701 70.39 -102.48 -132.53
N ASP A 702 71.57 -102.35 -131.91
CA ASP A 702 71.74 -101.77 -130.56
C ASP A 702 71.82 -100.23 -130.54
N GLY A 703 71.61 -99.57 -131.69
CA GLY A 703 71.18 -98.17 -131.80
C GLY A 703 72.18 -97.08 -131.41
N ASN A 704 73.38 -97.41 -130.90
CA ASN A 704 74.25 -96.41 -130.27
C ASN A 704 75.72 -96.37 -130.75
N PHE A 705 76.06 -97.04 -131.87
CA PHE A 705 77.44 -97.08 -132.39
C PHE A 705 77.56 -96.78 -133.89
N GLY A 706 77.00 -95.64 -134.33
CA GLY A 706 77.20 -95.05 -135.65
C GLY A 706 76.69 -95.94 -136.80
N ASN A 707 75.65 -95.47 -137.50
CA ASN A 707 74.96 -96.21 -138.57
C ASN A 707 75.90 -96.99 -139.51
N GLN A 708 76.06 -98.30 -139.27
CA GLN A 708 76.99 -99.16 -140.03
C GLN A 708 76.45 -99.54 -141.42
N MET A 709 75.26 -99.03 -141.78
CA MET A 709 74.60 -99.27 -143.07
C MET A 709 75.48 -98.94 -144.27
N SER A 710 76.31 -97.88 -144.18
CA SER A 710 77.25 -97.51 -145.25
C SER A 710 78.27 -98.62 -145.53
N LYS A 711 78.82 -99.26 -144.48
CA LYS A 711 79.77 -100.38 -144.61
C LYS A 711 79.09 -101.65 -145.10
N ILE A 712 77.87 -101.94 -144.63
CA ILE A 712 77.07 -103.08 -145.10
C ILE A 712 76.75 -102.95 -146.59
N GLU A 713 76.44 -101.74 -147.05
CA GLU A 713 76.14 -101.46 -148.45
C GLU A 713 77.38 -101.61 -149.36
N ASP A 714 78.56 -101.24 -148.87
CA ASP A 714 79.82 -101.45 -149.60
C ASP A 714 80.22 -102.94 -149.64
N LEU A 715 79.99 -103.70 -148.57
CA LEU A 715 80.15 -105.16 -148.54
C LEU A 715 79.24 -105.84 -149.58
N ASN A 716 77.98 -105.42 -149.71
CA ASN A 716 77.05 -105.97 -150.71
C ASN A 716 77.58 -105.76 -152.14
N LYS A 717 78.16 -104.59 -152.43
CA LYS A 717 78.77 -104.34 -153.74
C LYS A 717 79.99 -105.23 -153.99
N LYS A 718 80.80 -105.48 -152.97
CA LYS A 718 81.93 -106.42 -153.08
C LYS A 718 81.46 -107.85 -153.35
N ILE A 719 80.37 -108.28 -152.72
CA ILE A 719 79.72 -109.58 -152.96
C ILE A 719 79.21 -109.67 -154.40
N GLU A 720 78.35 -108.73 -154.85
CA GLU A 720 77.80 -108.72 -156.21
C GLU A 720 78.89 -108.74 -157.29
N LYS A 721 79.99 -108.02 -157.03
CA LYS A 721 81.13 -107.99 -157.95
C LYS A 721 81.81 -109.35 -158.07
N ASN A 722 82.01 -110.05 -156.95
CA ASN A 722 82.60 -111.39 -156.95
C ASN A 722 81.65 -112.43 -157.55
N GLU A 723 80.34 -112.30 -157.36
CA GLU A 723 79.33 -113.12 -158.04
C GLU A 723 79.38 -112.93 -159.56
N GLY A 724 79.52 -111.67 -160.01
CA GLY A 724 79.70 -111.33 -161.42
C GLY A 724 80.95 -111.96 -162.03
N TYR A 725 82.06 -112.04 -161.29
CA TYR A 725 83.26 -112.74 -161.74
C TYR A 725 83.09 -114.25 -161.79
N LEU A 726 82.36 -114.83 -160.83
CA LEU A 726 82.02 -116.26 -160.83
C LEU A 726 81.16 -116.63 -162.06
N LEU A 727 80.17 -115.79 -162.39
CA LEU A 727 79.31 -115.94 -163.57
C LEU A 727 80.07 -115.79 -164.89
N LYS A 728 81.00 -114.84 -164.95
CA LYS A 728 81.86 -114.65 -166.12
C LYS A 728 82.77 -115.85 -166.36
N ARG A 729 83.34 -116.42 -165.29
CA ARG A 729 84.18 -117.62 -165.38
C ARG A 729 83.39 -118.84 -165.88
N LYS A 730 82.13 -119.00 -165.42
CA LYS A 730 81.21 -120.02 -165.95
C LYS A 730 80.83 -119.79 -167.42
N ALA A 731 80.61 -118.54 -167.84
CA ALA A 731 80.28 -118.20 -169.22
C ALA A 731 81.47 -118.32 -170.21
N GLU A 732 82.70 -118.09 -169.76
CA GLU A 732 83.92 -118.28 -170.57
C GLU A 732 84.26 -119.76 -170.79
N GLU A 733 83.86 -120.66 -169.88
CA GLU A 733 83.89 -122.11 -170.16
C GLU A 733 82.88 -122.51 -171.25
N ASP A 734 81.71 -121.87 -171.29
CA ASP A 734 80.66 -122.14 -172.28
C ASP A 734 80.96 -121.56 -173.68
N PHE A 735 81.74 -120.46 -173.80
CA PHE A 735 82.04 -119.79 -175.07
C PHE A 735 83.15 -120.45 -175.91
N LYS A 736 83.63 -121.65 -175.55
CA LYS A 736 84.51 -122.49 -176.39
C LYS A 736 83.94 -122.84 -177.78
N ASN A 737 82.68 -122.51 -178.09
CA ASN A 737 81.94 -123.00 -179.25
C ASN A 737 81.44 -121.89 -180.24
N LYS A 738 82.27 -121.65 -181.27
CA LYS A 738 82.02 -121.21 -182.68
C LYS A 738 81.29 -119.88 -183.05
N ASN A 739 82.08 -119.03 -183.72
CA ASN A 739 81.84 -118.17 -184.90
C ASN A 739 80.44 -117.57 -185.17
N GLY A 740 80.27 -116.33 -184.71
CA GLY A 740 80.36 -115.14 -185.56
C GLY A 740 79.51 -115.04 -186.84
N ARG A 741 78.66 -114.00 -186.84
CA ARG A 741 78.07 -113.28 -187.98
C ARG A 741 76.69 -113.76 -188.47
N LYS A 742 75.66 -113.20 -187.84
CA LYS A 742 74.77 -112.23 -188.50
C LYS A 742 74.06 -111.40 -187.42
N LEU A 743 74.51 -110.18 -187.22
CA LEU A 743 73.96 -109.00 -187.88
C LEU A 743 72.69 -108.53 -187.15
N TRP A 744 72.83 -107.62 -186.17
CA TRP A 744 72.75 -106.18 -186.47
C TRP A 744 71.44 -105.72 -187.14
N LYS A 745 70.33 -106.47 -187.03
CA LYS A 745 68.99 -106.04 -187.47
C LYS A 745 67.99 -105.69 -186.35
N ASN A 746 68.46 -105.60 -185.10
CA ASN A 746 67.79 -104.85 -184.01
C ASN A 746 68.71 -103.74 -183.43
N LEU A 747 69.54 -103.08 -184.24
CA LEU A 747 69.07 -101.86 -184.91
C LEU A 747 67.87 -101.20 -184.19
N ARG A 748 68.21 -100.16 -183.41
CA ARG A 748 67.78 -98.80 -183.80
C ARG A 748 66.29 -98.51 -183.60
N ARG A 749 65.78 -98.73 -182.38
CA ARG A 749 64.55 -98.05 -181.91
C ARG A 749 64.61 -97.16 -180.66
N GLN A 750 65.63 -97.16 -179.77
CA GLN A 750 65.61 -96.24 -178.60
C GLN A 750 66.95 -95.57 -178.17
N ARG A 751 67.81 -95.22 -179.12
CA ARG A 751 68.68 -94.03 -178.96
C ARG A 751 67.86 -92.79 -179.34
N LYS A 752 66.97 -92.31 -178.45
CA LYS A 752 66.33 -90.96 -178.46
C LYS A 752 65.45 -90.67 -177.22
N SER A 753 66.09 -90.33 -176.11
CA SER A 753 65.83 -89.13 -175.26
C SER A 753 67.03 -89.01 -174.31
N TRP A 754 68.12 -88.30 -174.60
CA TRP A 754 68.24 -86.84 -174.72
C TRP A 754 67.51 -86.06 -173.60
N LYS A 755 68.32 -85.54 -172.67
CA LYS A 755 68.13 -84.38 -171.77
C LYS A 755 66.95 -84.37 -170.79
N LYS A 756 67.29 -84.38 -169.49
CA LYS A 756 66.88 -83.48 -168.39
C LYS A 756 67.10 -84.23 -167.05
N ALA A 757 67.59 -83.66 -165.96
CA ALA A 757 68.15 -82.36 -165.65
C ALA A 757 68.71 -82.48 -164.22
N VAL A 758 69.84 -81.82 -163.94
CA VAL A 758 70.07 -81.15 -162.65
C VAL A 758 68.83 -80.27 -162.40
N PRO A 759 68.25 -80.21 -161.19
CA PRO A 759 68.54 -79.02 -160.38
C PRO A 759 68.51 -79.19 -158.86
N ASN A 760 69.30 -78.29 -158.23
CA ASN A 760 68.99 -77.45 -157.07
C ASN A 760 68.68 -78.12 -155.72
N LYS A 761 69.52 -77.87 -154.71
CA LYS A 761 69.63 -76.66 -153.85
C LYS A 761 68.67 -76.70 -152.66
N MET A 762 69.30 -76.47 -151.51
CA MET A 762 68.82 -75.77 -150.32
C MET A 762 67.78 -76.50 -149.47
N LYS A 763 67.98 -76.64 -148.16
CA LYS A 763 68.93 -75.96 -147.26
C LYS A 763 69.37 -76.89 -146.14
#